data_AF-A0A8C7JFQ7-F1
#
_entry.id   AF-A0A8C7JFQ7-F1
#
_cell.length_a   1.000
_cell.length_b   1.000
_cell.length_c   1.000
_cell.angle_alpha   90.00
_cell.angle_beta   90.00
_cell.angle_gamma   90.00
#
_symmetry.space_group_name_H-M   'P 1'
#
loop_
_entity.id
_entity.type
_entity.pdbx_description
1 polymer ?
#
loop_
_entity_poly.entity_id
_entity_poly.type
_entity_poly.pdbx_seq_one_letter_code
_entity_poly.pdbx_strand_id
1 'polypeptide(L)'
;MSTAMRVRQYINLYLSIVMILNSSSLSLQLNYSSALSTSSSCRLREHFSLNGMYQKGDVILGGLFEVHYFTVFPELSFTSEPKQLYCEGFTSCGFQQAQTMAFAVDEINRNPDLLPNIKLGYQLYDNCLKLGVALRAAMSLASGTEEEFLLYETCSGSPPVLGIVGDPGSTHSIAISSVLGLFRVPMVSHYSTCSCLSNRGKYPSFFRTIPSDAFQVRAMIQILRRLGWTWVGLVFSDDDYGVHAARSFHSSLAESGGCVAYSQVLPKDNRPTELQRIVGEIKSSSARVVVVFSNEAYLLPLVDEVVVQNVKGLQWIASEAWSTSSVFHTPRLMPYLGGTLGIAIRRGEIPGLRDFLLSIRPDDQPDNNLGNNMVRQFWEAVFGCRLEPPAGWVEAGGDVCTGQEDLRDVETNCGDVSELRPEYNVYKAVYALAHALHDLLQCVPGRGPFSGNRCASLERLEHWQLVHYLERVNFTTGFGDRISFDDNGDALAIYDILNWAWLQDGSVQVENVGVIDESAPAGQELTLDEDRIFWNFESRKPPRSVCSESCPPGTRVARRKGEPVCCFDCISCAEGEVSNTTDSAECLKCPEDFWSSPERDLCIPKGVEFLSYQESLGISLMTASLLGALICAVVLGIFTHYRNTPVVKANNSELSFLLLLSLKLCFLCSLLFIGRPRLWTCQLRHAAFGISFVLCVSCILVKTLVVLAVFRTSKPGGKASLKWFGAGQQRGTVLVLTSFQAAICTAWLVSASPTPHKNMRYHNDKIVYECVVGSVAGFGALLGYIGLLAFLSFFLAFLARNLPDNFNEAKFITFSMLIFCAVWISFVPAYISSPGKYADAVEIFAILASSFGILVALFGPKCYIILLRPERNTKKALMGRASTKT
;
A
#
# COMPACT_ATOMS: atom_id res chain seq x y z
N MET A 1 45.82 -21.51 -28.42
CA MET A 1 46.82 -20.68 -27.69
C MET A 1 46.36 -20.18 -26.31
N SER A 2 45.08 -20.30 -25.92
CA SER A 2 44.55 -19.79 -24.64
C SER A 2 44.58 -20.80 -23.47
N THR A 3 44.59 -22.10 -23.75
CA THR A 3 44.60 -23.17 -22.74
C THR A 3 45.99 -23.44 -22.15
N ALA A 4 47.05 -23.33 -22.95
CA ALA A 4 48.43 -23.54 -22.49
C ALA A 4 48.92 -22.43 -21.53
N MET A 5 48.41 -21.20 -21.67
CA MET A 5 48.74 -20.08 -20.80
C MET A 5 48.11 -20.22 -19.41
N ARG A 6 46.86 -20.73 -19.34
CA ARG A 6 46.15 -20.95 -18.08
C ARG A 6 46.78 -22.09 -17.26
N VAL A 7 47.19 -23.18 -17.90
CA VAL A 7 47.88 -24.29 -17.22
C VAL A 7 49.23 -23.84 -16.65
N ARG A 8 49.97 -22.98 -17.38
CA ARG A 8 51.25 -22.43 -16.91
C ARG A 8 51.10 -21.48 -15.71
N GLN A 9 50.00 -20.72 -15.64
CA GLN A 9 49.66 -19.90 -14.47
C GLN A 9 49.29 -20.74 -13.25
N TYR A 10 48.51 -21.81 -13.42
CA TYR A 10 48.17 -22.71 -12.31
C TYR A 10 49.38 -23.50 -11.79
N ILE A 11 50.28 -23.94 -12.68
CA ILE A 11 51.53 -24.61 -12.29
C ILE A 11 52.46 -23.65 -11.54
N ASN A 12 52.58 -22.39 -11.98
CA ASN A 12 53.37 -21.39 -11.28
C ASN A 12 52.75 -21.00 -9.93
N LEU A 13 51.42 -20.93 -9.83
CA LEU A 13 50.74 -20.66 -8.55
C LEU A 13 50.93 -21.84 -7.58
N TYR A 14 50.84 -23.08 -8.07
CA TYR A 14 51.07 -24.28 -7.28
C TYR A 14 52.54 -24.40 -6.81
N LEU A 15 53.51 -24.14 -7.70
CA LEU A 15 54.93 -24.10 -7.34
C LEU A 15 55.26 -22.98 -6.34
N SER A 16 54.63 -21.81 -6.46
CA SER A 16 54.78 -20.72 -5.49
C SER A 16 54.18 -21.07 -4.13
N ILE A 17 53.00 -21.71 -4.09
CA ILE A 17 52.37 -22.16 -2.84
C ILE A 17 53.20 -23.28 -2.18
N VAL A 18 53.72 -24.22 -2.96
CA VAL A 18 54.60 -25.29 -2.44
C VAL A 18 55.95 -24.75 -1.98
N MET A 19 56.53 -23.74 -2.65
CA MET A 19 57.74 -23.06 -2.17
C MET A 19 57.50 -22.22 -0.91
N ILE A 20 56.32 -21.59 -0.77
CA ILE A 20 55.94 -20.84 0.44
C ILE A 20 55.67 -21.80 1.61
N LEU A 21 55.01 -22.94 1.36
CA LEU A 21 54.79 -23.98 2.37
C LEU A 21 56.09 -24.68 2.78
N ASN A 22 57.01 -24.93 1.85
CA ASN A 22 58.31 -25.52 2.16
C ASN A 22 59.25 -24.52 2.86
N SER A 23 59.24 -23.24 2.49
CA SER A 23 60.05 -22.22 3.18
C SER A 23 59.52 -21.88 4.58
N SER A 24 58.21 -21.95 4.79
CA SER A 24 57.61 -21.86 6.14
C SER A 24 57.85 -23.12 6.97
N SER A 25 57.86 -24.32 6.37
CA SER A 25 58.24 -25.54 7.10
C SER A 25 59.72 -25.61 7.48
N LEU A 26 60.62 -25.06 6.65
CA LEU A 26 62.06 -25.01 6.93
C LEU A 26 62.40 -23.93 7.98
N SER A 27 61.69 -22.80 8.00
CA SER A 27 61.84 -21.78 9.05
C SER A 27 61.18 -22.20 10.37
N LEU A 28 60.10 -23.00 10.34
CA LEU A 28 59.56 -23.64 11.55
C LEU A 28 60.48 -24.73 12.11
N GLN A 29 61.18 -25.51 11.27
CA GLN A 29 62.13 -26.54 11.74
C GLN A 29 63.47 -25.97 12.24
N LEU A 30 63.97 -24.88 11.64
CA LEU A 30 65.18 -24.19 12.10
C LEU A 30 64.96 -23.43 13.42
N ASN A 31 63.74 -22.97 13.71
CA ASN A 31 63.39 -22.38 15.01
C ASN A 31 62.99 -23.43 16.08
N TYR A 32 62.69 -24.67 15.70
CA TYR A 32 62.38 -25.74 16.66
C TYR A 32 63.65 -26.26 17.38
N SER A 33 64.82 -26.08 16.77
CA SER A 33 66.09 -26.63 17.28
C SER A 33 66.83 -25.68 18.25
N SER A 34 66.46 -24.40 18.30
CA SER A 34 67.10 -23.38 19.13
C SER A 34 66.26 -22.92 20.33
N ALA A 35 65.04 -23.44 20.51
CA ALA A 35 64.14 -23.08 21.61
C ALA A 35 64.00 -24.16 22.71
N LEU A 36 64.75 -25.28 22.63
CA LEU A 36 64.92 -26.20 23.76
C LEU A 36 66.10 -25.76 24.64
N SER A 37 66.01 -24.56 25.19
CA SER A 37 66.72 -24.20 26.43
C SER A 37 65.69 -23.57 27.37
N THR A 38 65.22 -24.41 28.29
CA THR A 38 64.20 -24.16 29.31
C THR A 38 64.55 -22.97 30.21
N SER A 39 63.80 -21.88 30.09
CA SER A 39 63.27 -21.17 31.25
C SER A 39 61.77 -21.40 31.28
N SER A 40 61.27 -22.08 32.31
CA SER A 40 59.86 -22.35 32.57
C SER A 40 59.14 -21.10 33.09
N SER A 41 59.19 -19.99 32.36
CA SER A 41 58.51 -18.73 32.72
C SER A 41 57.85 -18.09 31.51
N CYS A 42 56.54 -17.83 31.63
CA CYS A 42 55.84 -16.94 30.72
C CYS A 42 56.17 -15.50 31.13
N ARG A 43 56.61 -14.68 30.16
CA ARG A 43 56.87 -13.25 30.35
C ARG A 43 55.88 -12.42 29.58
N LEU A 44 55.34 -11.39 30.22
CA LEU A 44 54.50 -10.39 29.56
C LEU A 44 55.32 -9.69 28.47
N ARG A 45 54.80 -9.65 27.24
CA ARG A 45 55.53 -9.07 26.09
C ARG A 45 55.53 -7.54 26.11
N GLU A 46 54.45 -6.93 26.56
CA GLU A 46 54.26 -5.49 26.56
C GLU A 46 53.28 -5.13 27.68
N HIS A 47 53.58 -4.04 28.41
CA HIS A 47 52.68 -3.47 29.40
C HIS A 47 52.03 -2.21 28.81
N PHE A 48 50.69 -2.20 28.71
CA PHE A 48 49.95 -1.05 28.23
C PHE A 48 49.69 -0.06 29.38
N SER A 49 50.06 1.21 29.20
CA SER A 49 49.64 2.28 30.11
C SER A 49 48.18 2.61 29.84
N LEU A 50 47.28 2.07 30.66
CA LEU A 50 45.84 2.24 30.53
C LEU A 50 45.31 3.04 31.73
N ASN A 51 44.39 3.97 31.45
CA ASN A 51 43.62 4.63 32.50
C ASN A 51 42.68 3.61 33.13
N GLY A 52 42.68 3.51 34.47
CA GLY A 52 41.92 2.47 35.13
C GLY A 52 41.70 2.69 36.63
N MET A 53 40.98 1.74 37.21
CA MET A 53 40.75 1.60 38.65
C MET A 53 40.86 0.13 39.03
N TYR A 54 41.38 -0.12 40.24
CA TYR A 54 41.59 -1.47 40.73
C TYR A 54 41.15 -1.61 42.18
N GLN A 55 40.58 -2.77 42.51
CA GLN A 55 40.32 -3.20 43.87
C GLN A 55 40.62 -4.69 44.00
N LYS A 56 41.46 -5.03 44.98
CA LYS A 56 41.83 -6.42 45.27
C LYS A 56 40.66 -7.22 45.86
N GLY A 57 40.48 -8.43 45.36
CA GLY A 57 39.58 -9.46 45.89
C GLY A 57 40.15 -10.86 45.67
N ASP A 58 39.43 -11.88 46.13
CA ASP A 58 39.72 -13.30 45.87
C ASP A 58 39.44 -13.67 44.41
N VAL A 59 38.48 -12.97 43.80
CA VAL A 59 38.11 -13.10 42.39
C VAL A 59 37.95 -11.71 41.80
N ILE A 60 38.53 -11.47 40.62
CA ILE A 60 38.50 -10.15 39.96
C ILE A 60 37.52 -10.16 38.79
N LEU A 61 36.68 -9.13 38.70
CA LEU A 61 35.88 -8.82 37.51
C LEU A 61 36.57 -7.75 36.66
N GLY A 62 36.65 -7.96 35.35
CA GLY A 62 37.15 -6.97 34.41
C GLY A 62 36.04 -6.00 34.00
N GLY A 63 36.38 -4.74 33.72
CA GLY A 63 35.43 -3.75 33.22
C GLY A 63 36.02 -2.87 32.12
N LEU A 64 35.21 -2.55 31.11
CA LEU A 64 35.56 -1.65 30.01
C LEU A 64 34.48 -0.56 29.89
N PHE A 65 34.90 0.71 30.01
CA PHE A 65 34.01 1.87 30.03
C PHE A 65 34.54 3.02 29.18
N GLU A 66 33.64 3.89 28.72
CA GLU A 66 33.94 5.07 27.91
C GLU A 66 34.12 6.30 28.80
N VAL A 67 35.29 6.46 29.44
CA VAL A 67 35.53 7.55 30.41
C VAL A 67 36.09 8.82 29.75
N HIS A 68 36.62 8.71 28.53
CA HIS A 68 37.12 9.85 27.74
C HIS A 68 36.55 9.89 26.31
N TYR A 69 36.34 11.11 25.79
CA TYR A 69 35.78 11.35 24.45
C TYR A 69 36.81 11.27 23.32
N PHE A 70 38.09 11.57 23.59
CA PHE A 70 39.11 11.70 22.56
C PHE A 70 40.32 10.82 22.87
N THR A 71 40.87 10.20 21.83
CA THR A 71 42.20 9.59 21.88
C THR A 71 43.13 10.42 21.02
N VAL A 72 44.22 10.90 21.61
CA VAL A 72 45.24 11.65 20.89
C VAL A 72 46.33 10.71 20.40
N PHE A 73 46.53 10.71 19.09
CA PHE A 73 47.59 9.93 18.46
C PHE A 73 48.89 10.74 18.45
N PRO A 74 49.98 10.23 19.05
CA PRO A 74 51.28 10.84 18.87
C PRO A 74 51.71 10.73 17.41
N GLU A 75 52.54 11.68 16.95
CA GLU A 75 53.01 11.72 15.58
C GLU A 75 53.77 10.42 15.23
N LEU A 76 53.26 9.69 14.24
CA LEU A 76 53.84 8.43 13.80
C LEU A 76 54.96 8.71 12.80
N SER A 77 56.18 8.87 13.30
CA SER A 77 57.36 9.08 12.47
C SER A 77 57.84 7.82 11.73
N PHE A 78 57.33 6.64 12.11
CA PHE A 78 57.76 5.31 11.64
C PHE A 78 59.28 5.07 11.74
N THR A 79 59.98 5.82 12.59
CA THR A 79 61.45 5.72 12.81
C THR A 79 61.81 5.26 14.22
N SER A 80 60.87 5.34 15.16
CA SER A 80 60.98 4.80 16.52
C SER A 80 59.69 4.08 16.89
N GLU A 81 59.74 3.34 17.99
CA GLU A 81 58.51 2.84 18.61
C GLU A 81 57.56 4.01 18.89
N PRO A 82 56.28 3.92 18.51
CA PRO A 82 55.33 4.99 18.73
C PRO A 82 55.13 5.21 20.23
N LYS A 83 55.07 6.48 20.64
CA LYS A 83 54.69 6.81 22.02
C LYS A 83 53.31 6.23 22.32
N GLN A 84 53.07 5.92 23.59
CA GLN A 84 51.75 5.44 24.02
C GLN A 84 50.69 6.52 23.78
N LEU A 85 49.49 6.04 23.43
CA LEU A 85 48.29 6.85 23.24
C LEU A 85 47.85 7.39 24.60
N TYR A 86 47.25 8.56 24.61
CA TYR A 86 46.61 9.09 25.81
C TYR A 86 45.24 9.66 25.46
N CYS A 87 44.36 9.73 26.45
CA CYS A 87 42.96 10.07 26.28
C CYS A 87 42.66 11.45 26.88
N GLU A 88 41.79 12.22 26.23
CA GLU A 88 41.41 13.59 26.61
C GLU A 88 39.89 13.74 26.61
N GLY A 89 39.38 14.71 27.38
CA GLY A 89 37.95 15.03 27.46
C GLY A 89 37.19 14.04 28.32
N PHE A 90 37.29 14.18 29.64
CA PHE A 90 36.64 13.33 30.64
C PHE A 90 35.10 13.41 30.57
N THR A 91 34.42 12.26 30.65
CA THR A 91 32.95 12.15 30.72
C THR A 91 32.48 11.63 32.08
N SER A 92 31.68 12.46 32.76
CA SER A 92 31.05 12.11 34.03
C SER A 92 30.11 10.92 33.93
N CYS A 93 29.45 10.71 32.79
CA CYS A 93 28.51 9.60 32.60
C CYS A 93 29.25 8.25 32.50
N GLY A 94 30.31 8.18 31.71
CA GLY A 94 31.11 6.96 31.59
C GLY A 94 31.81 6.59 32.90
N PHE A 95 32.25 7.59 33.66
CA PHE A 95 32.77 7.37 35.02
C PHE A 95 31.70 6.89 35.99
N GLN A 96 30.48 7.44 35.94
CA GLN A 96 29.35 6.98 36.76
C GLN A 96 29.03 5.50 36.50
N GLN A 97 29.11 5.04 35.25
CA GLN A 97 28.95 3.63 34.90
C GLN A 97 30.06 2.75 35.50
N ALA A 98 31.32 3.18 35.40
CA ALA A 98 32.45 2.47 36.02
C ALA A 98 32.29 2.41 37.55
N GLN A 99 31.85 3.49 38.19
CA GLN A 99 31.56 3.54 39.63
C GLN A 99 30.34 2.71 40.01
N THR A 100 29.35 2.57 39.12
CA THR A 100 28.20 1.69 39.36
C THR A 100 28.64 0.23 39.44
N MET A 101 29.62 -0.18 38.63
CA MET A 101 30.25 -1.50 38.78
C MET A 101 30.98 -1.64 40.12
N ALA A 102 31.76 -0.63 40.52
CA ALA A 102 32.44 -0.64 41.82
C ALA A 102 31.45 -0.72 43.00
N PHE A 103 30.35 0.03 42.94
CA PHE A 103 29.26 -0.02 43.90
C PHE A 103 28.60 -1.41 43.97
N ALA A 104 28.26 -2.00 42.83
CA ALA A 104 27.65 -3.33 42.78
C ALA A 104 28.56 -4.39 43.44
N VAL A 105 29.88 -4.30 43.21
CA VAL A 105 30.86 -5.17 43.87
C VAL A 105 30.90 -4.95 45.38
N ASP A 106 30.92 -3.71 45.85
CA ASP A 106 30.87 -3.38 47.30
C ASP A 106 29.57 -3.87 47.95
N GLU A 107 28.43 -3.71 47.27
CA GLU A 107 27.13 -4.17 47.75
C GLU A 107 27.07 -5.70 47.87
N ILE A 108 27.54 -6.43 46.84
CA ILE A 108 27.60 -7.89 46.86
C ILE A 108 28.51 -8.39 47.98
N ASN A 109 29.68 -7.76 48.18
CA ASN A 109 30.61 -8.12 49.26
C ASN A 109 30.01 -7.93 50.66
N ARG A 110 28.98 -7.09 50.82
CA ARG A 110 28.25 -6.89 52.09
C ARG A 110 27.04 -7.82 52.24
N ASN A 111 26.66 -8.53 51.18
CA ASN A 111 25.50 -9.41 51.18
C ASN A 111 25.88 -10.80 51.73
N PRO A 112 25.28 -11.26 52.84
CA PRO A 112 25.60 -12.57 53.41
C PRO A 112 25.03 -13.75 52.60
N ASP A 113 24.03 -13.52 51.75
CA ASP A 113 23.34 -14.57 51.01
C ASP A 113 24.00 -14.86 49.65
N LEU A 114 24.67 -13.88 49.06
CA LEU A 114 25.31 -13.97 47.75
C LEU A 114 26.84 -13.97 47.89
N LEU A 115 27.47 -15.10 47.54
CA LEU A 115 28.92 -15.33 47.65
C LEU A 115 29.48 -15.21 49.08
N PRO A 116 28.93 -15.94 50.07
CA PRO A 116 29.45 -15.88 51.44
C PRO A 116 30.91 -16.36 51.50
N ASN A 117 31.76 -15.58 52.16
CA ASN A 117 33.21 -15.81 52.34
C ASN A 117 34.08 -15.63 51.09
N ILE A 118 33.58 -15.00 50.03
CA ILE A 118 34.38 -14.64 48.86
C ILE A 118 34.30 -13.15 48.66
N LYS A 119 35.47 -12.49 48.60
CA LYS A 119 35.56 -11.08 48.27
C LYS A 119 35.73 -10.90 46.77
N LEU A 120 34.76 -10.28 46.11
CA LEU A 120 34.90 -9.80 44.74
C LEU A 120 35.76 -8.54 44.71
N GLY A 121 36.67 -8.48 43.74
CA GLY A 121 37.42 -7.30 43.36
C GLY A 121 37.16 -6.94 41.90
N TYR A 122 37.79 -5.88 41.42
CA TYR A 122 37.63 -5.42 40.06
C TYR A 122 38.90 -4.83 39.46
N GLN A 123 38.98 -4.85 38.13
CA GLN A 123 39.97 -4.15 37.34
C GLN A 123 39.26 -3.50 36.15
N LEU A 124 39.15 -2.17 36.19
CA LEU A 124 38.38 -1.38 35.24
C LEU A 124 39.34 -0.57 34.37
N TYR A 125 39.10 -0.55 33.07
CA TYR A 125 39.87 0.24 32.12
C TYR A 125 38.97 1.13 31.27
N ASP A 126 39.55 2.26 30.88
CA ASP A 126 38.99 3.13 29.86
C ASP A 126 39.30 2.60 28.46
N ASN A 127 38.30 2.65 27.57
CA ASN A 127 38.42 2.25 26.18
C ASN A 127 38.66 3.45 25.22
N CYS A 128 38.51 4.68 25.72
CA CYS A 128 38.72 5.95 25.03
C CYS A 128 38.02 6.09 23.66
N LEU A 129 36.87 5.41 23.47
CA LEU A 129 36.12 5.37 22.21
C LEU A 129 36.97 4.93 21.00
N LYS A 130 38.03 4.13 21.23
CA LYS A 130 38.89 3.60 20.16
C LYS A 130 39.06 2.10 20.26
N LEU A 131 38.74 1.45 19.16
CA LEU A 131 38.89 0.01 18.96
C LEU A 131 40.25 -0.55 19.39
N GLY A 132 41.34 0.14 19.04
CA GLY A 132 42.69 -0.32 19.39
C GLY A 132 43.00 -0.26 20.89
N VAL A 133 42.45 0.72 21.61
CA VAL A 133 42.63 0.87 23.06
C VAL A 133 41.72 -0.14 23.78
N ALA A 134 40.45 -0.23 23.38
CA ALA A 134 39.49 -1.20 23.88
C ALA A 134 40.03 -2.64 23.80
N LEU A 135 40.58 -3.01 22.64
CA LEU A 135 41.14 -4.34 22.43
C LEU A 135 42.37 -4.59 23.32
N ARG A 136 43.27 -3.61 23.47
CA ARG A 136 44.42 -3.73 24.37
C ARG A 136 43.99 -3.90 25.82
N ALA A 137 43.02 -3.10 26.28
CA ALA A 137 42.47 -3.20 27.61
C ALA A 137 41.83 -4.58 27.87
N ALA A 138 41.03 -5.08 26.93
CA ALA A 138 40.45 -6.42 27.02
C ALA A 138 41.51 -7.53 27.07
N MET A 139 42.59 -7.41 26.28
CA MET A 139 43.71 -8.36 26.32
C MET A 139 44.43 -8.30 27.66
N SER A 140 44.71 -7.11 28.20
CA SER A 140 45.32 -6.94 29.52
C SER A 140 44.48 -7.58 30.64
N LEU A 141 43.14 -7.45 30.57
CA LEU A 141 42.24 -8.10 31.52
C LEU A 141 42.31 -9.63 31.40
N ALA A 142 42.33 -10.16 30.17
CA ALA A 142 42.36 -11.61 29.94
C ALA A 142 43.72 -12.24 30.28
N SER A 143 44.84 -11.55 30.01
CA SER A 143 46.19 -12.07 30.25
C SER A 143 46.76 -11.76 31.63
N GLY A 144 46.20 -10.77 32.33
CA GLY A 144 46.80 -10.19 33.52
C GLY A 144 47.98 -9.25 33.21
N THR A 145 48.44 -8.52 34.22
CA THR A 145 49.49 -7.49 34.13
C THR A 145 50.79 -7.86 34.86
N GLU A 146 50.92 -9.08 35.40
CA GLU A 146 52.12 -9.51 36.11
C GLU A 146 53.29 -9.80 35.14
N GLU A 147 54.49 -9.29 35.45
CA GLU A 147 55.66 -9.36 34.55
C GLU A 147 56.28 -10.77 34.44
N GLU A 148 56.25 -11.56 35.51
CA GLU A 148 56.73 -12.94 35.55
C GLU A 148 55.75 -13.86 36.27
N PHE A 149 55.20 -14.85 35.54
CA PHE A 149 54.41 -15.93 36.14
C PHE A 149 55.30 -17.14 36.46
N LEU A 150 55.29 -17.61 37.71
CA LEU A 150 55.87 -18.90 38.09
C LEU A 150 54.93 -20.02 37.61
N LEU A 151 55.26 -20.62 36.47
CA LEU A 151 54.64 -21.85 35.98
C LEU A 151 54.94 -22.99 36.96
N TYR A 152 54.04 -23.25 37.92
CA TYR A 152 53.89 -24.62 38.41
C TYR A 152 53.38 -25.44 37.22
N GLU A 153 54.30 -26.14 36.55
CA GLU A 153 54.28 -27.17 35.48
C GLU A 153 53.05 -27.39 34.54
N THR A 154 51.89 -26.78 34.74
CA THR A 154 50.63 -27.07 34.03
C THR A 154 49.79 -25.85 33.64
N CYS A 155 50.30 -24.61 33.67
CA CYS A 155 49.49 -23.39 33.45
C CYS A 155 48.21 -23.40 34.31
N SER A 156 48.30 -23.93 35.54
CA SER A 156 47.16 -24.10 36.43
C SER A 156 47.11 -22.96 37.45
N GLY A 157 46.04 -22.18 37.40
CA GLY A 157 45.76 -21.07 38.31
C GLY A 157 44.43 -20.41 37.96
N SER A 158 43.87 -19.63 38.90
CA SER A 158 42.66 -18.85 38.64
C SER A 158 42.91 -17.85 37.50
N PRO A 159 41.92 -17.63 36.62
CA PRO A 159 42.09 -16.65 35.57
C PRO A 159 42.26 -15.24 36.15
N PRO A 160 43.03 -14.34 35.49
CA PRO A 160 43.25 -12.98 35.97
C PRO A 160 41.96 -12.21 36.21
N VAL A 161 40.98 -12.41 35.32
CA VAL A 161 39.59 -11.99 35.52
C VAL A 161 38.64 -13.15 35.25
N LEU A 162 37.57 -13.19 36.04
CA LEU A 162 36.50 -14.17 35.89
C LEU A 162 35.66 -13.94 34.62
N GLY A 163 35.40 -12.67 34.31
CA GLY A 163 34.61 -12.21 33.18
C GLY A 163 34.72 -10.70 33.03
N ILE A 164 34.27 -10.19 31.89
CA ILE A 164 34.37 -8.76 31.54
C ILE A 164 32.96 -8.15 31.46
N VAL A 165 32.75 -7.04 32.16
CA VAL A 165 31.57 -6.18 32.00
C VAL A 165 31.90 -5.08 30.99
N GLY A 166 31.05 -4.90 29.98
CA GLY A 166 31.38 -4.09 28.79
C GLY A 166 31.87 -4.96 27.65
N ASP A 167 32.40 -4.42 26.56
CA ASP A 167 32.53 -3.01 26.17
C ASP A 167 31.16 -2.44 25.76
N PRO A 168 30.90 -1.14 25.93
CA PRO A 168 29.66 -0.51 25.47
C PRO A 168 29.55 -0.45 23.93
N GLY A 169 30.65 -0.27 23.19
CA GLY A 169 30.63 -0.11 21.74
C GLY A 169 30.50 -1.44 20.97
N SER A 170 29.48 -1.56 20.11
CA SER A 170 29.25 -2.80 19.32
C SER A 170 30.48 -3.23 18.49
N THR A 171 31.14 -2.28 17.81
CA THR A 171 32.36 -2.54 17.02
C THR A 171 33.50 -3.08 17.90
N HIS A 172 33.65 -2.57 19.12
CA HIS A 172 34.66 -3.03 20.07
C HIS A 172 34.33 -4.44 20.58
N SER A 173 33.08 -4.64 21.01
CA SER A 173 32.59 -5.94 21.48
C SER A 173 32.75 -7.04 20.43
N ILE A 174 32.53 -6.74 19.14
CA ILE A 174 32.79 -7.68 18.03
C ILE A 174 34.26 -8.08 17.99
N ALA A 175 35.18 -7.12 18.01
CA ALA A 175 36.60 -7.40 17.92
C ALA A 175 37.14 -8.15 19.14
N ILE A 176 36.72 -7.74 20.34
CA ILE A 176 37.09 -8.39 21.60
C ILE A 176 36.55 -9.82 21.64
N SER A 177 35.26 -10.01 21.36
CA SER A 177 34.60 -11.33 21.39
C SER A 177 35.13 -12.27 20.32
N SER A 178 35.56 -11.76 19.17
CA SER A 178 36.18 -12.58 18.11
C SER A 178 37.47 -13.26 18.58
N VAL A 179 38.20 -12.67 19.52
CA VAL A 179 39.44 -13.23 20.05
C VAL A 179 39.20 -13.93 21.39
N LEU A 180 38.61 -13.23 22.36
CA LEU A 180 38.38 -13.78 23.70
C LEU A 180 37.35 -14.92 23.70
N GLY A 181 36.46 -14.98 22.71
CA GLY A 181 35.54 -16.09 22.49
C GLY A 181 36.23 -17.42 22.17
N LEU A 182 37.46 -17.40 21.62
CA LEU A 182 38.27 -18.61 21.41
C LEU A 182 38.68 -19.25 22.74
N PHE A 183 38.90 -18.43 23.77
CA PHE A 183 39.22 -18.85 25.13
C PHE A 183 37.98 -18.94 26.02
N ARG A 184 36.79 -18.69 25.48
CA ARG A 184 35.51 -18.70 26.18
C ARG A 184 35.44 -17.75 27.38
N VAL A 185 36.21 -16.66 27.38
CA VAL A 185 36.12 -15.62 28.42
C VAL A 185 34.72 -15.00 28.36
N PRO A 186 33.91 -15.07 29.43
CA PRO A 186 32.57 -14.52 29.44
C PRO A 186 32.64 -12.99 29.42
N MET A 187 31.85 -12.39 28.54
CA MET A 187 31.73 -10.96 28.38
C MET A 187 30.25 -10.59 28.45
N VAL A 188 29.88 -9.69 29.35
CA VAL A 188 28.50 -9.20 29.53
C VAL A 188 28.48 -7.70 29.23
N SER A 189 28.09 -7.35 28.00
CA SER A 189 27.98 -5.94 27.62
C SER A 189 26.68 -5.32 28.14
N HIS A 190 26.77 -4.08 28.62
CA HIS A 190 25.63 -3.32 29.10
C HIS A 190 25.02 -2.40 28.02
N TYR A 191 25.68 -2.27 26.86
CA TYR A 191 25.30 -1.27 25.84
C TYR A 191 25.57 -1.67 24.38
N SER A 192 26.21 -2.82 24.09
CA SER A 192 26.43 -3.27 22.70
C SER A 192 25.18 -3.94 22.13
N THR A 193 24.47 -3.21 21.27
CA THR A 193 23.14 -3.58 20.79
C THR A 193 23.11 -4.23 19.41
N CYS A 194 24.23 -4.26 18.66
CA CYS A 194 24.27 -4.90 17.33
C CYS A 194 23.71 -6.33 17.33
N SER A 195 22.68 -6.57 16.51
CA SER A 195 22.10 -7.90 16.31
C SER A 195 23.11 -8.94 15.78
N CYS A 196 24.22 -8.48 15.22
CA CYS A 196 25.32 -9.34 14.77
C CYS A 196 26.00 -10.11 15.91
N LEU A 197 25.97 -9.60 17.15
CA LEU A 197 26.60 -10.22 18.32
C LEU A 197 25.81 -11.43 18.86
N SER A 198 24.54 -11.58 18.49
CA SER A 198 23.67 -12.70 18.88
C SER A 198 24.09 -14.06 18.26
N ASN A 199 25.03 -14.08 17.31
CA ASN A 199 25.50 -15.33 16.70
C ASN A 199 26.44 -16.10 17.64
N ARG A 200 25.89 -17.03 18.43
CA ARG A 200 26.62 -17.91 19.36
C ARG A 200 27.70 -18.77 18.70
N GLY A 201 27.59 -19.05 17.40
CA GLY A 201 28.63 -19.76 16.65
C GLY A 201 29.90 -18.93 16.46
N LYS A 202 29.78 -17.60 16.37
CA LYS A 202 30.92 -16.67 16.28
C LYS A 202 31.33 -16.10 17.63
N TYR A 203 30.36 -15.79 18.49
CA TYR A 203 30.56 -15.15 19.79
C TYR A 203 29.99 -16.03 20.91
N PRO A 204 30.64 -17.17 21.20
CA PRO A 204 30.09 -18.19 22.09
C PRO A 204 30.05 -17.83 23.58
N SER A 205 30.73 -16.77 24.00
CA SER A 205 30.81 -16.33 25.40
C SER A 205 30.38 -14.87 25.58
N PHE A 206 29.73 -14.29 24.57
CA PHE A 206 29.17 -12.94 24.63
C PHE A 206 27.72 -12.97 25.14
N PHE A 207 27.41 -12.10 26.07
CA PHE A 207 26.08 -11.88 26.64
C PHE A 207 25.85 -10.38 26.75
N ARG A 208 24.59 -9.96 26.95
CA ARG A 208 24.29 -8.56 27.21
C ARG A 208 23.04 -8.35 28.04
N THR A 209 23.07 -7.31 28.86
CA THR A 209 21.95 -6.89 29.72
C THR A 209 21.03 -5.86 29.06
N ILE A 210 21.31 -5.54 27.79
CA ILE A 210 20.49 -4.68 26.94
C ILE A 210 19.87 -5.50 25.79
N PRO A 211 18.66 -5.16 25.30
CA PRO A 211 18.08 -5.83 24.15
C PRO A 211 18.86 -5.61 22.84
N SER A 212 18.55 -6.41 21.82
CA SER A 212 19.16 -6.30 20.49
C SER A 212 18.54 -5.19 19.62
N ASP A 213 19.32 -4.67 18.67
CA ASP A 213 18.81 -3.78 17.62
C ASP A 213 17.73 -4.42 16.76
N ALA A 214 17.68 -5.76 16.68
CA ALA A 214 16.60 -6.43 15.96
C ALA A 214 15.24 -6.13 16.63
N PHE A 215 15.22 -6.07 17.96
CA PHE A 215 14.05 -5.66 18.72
C PHE A 215 13.82 -4.15 18.62
N GLN A 216 14.87 -3.32 18.76
CA GLN A 216 14.75 -1.87 18.63
C GLN A 216 14.16 -1.44 17.27
N VAL A 217 14.67 -2.02 16.18
CA VAL A 217 14.16 -1.76 14.83
C VAL A 217 12.69 -2.15 14.75
N ARG A 218 12.32 -3.34 15.24
CA ARG A 218 10.92 -3.78 15.26
C ARG A 218 10.04 -2.80 16.05
N ALA A 219 10.52 -2.30 17.19
CA ALA A 219 9.83 -1.31 18.00
C ALA A 219 9.57 -0.01 17.25
N MET A 220 10.61 0.54 16.60
CA MET A 220 10.48 1.73 15.78
C MET A 220 9.47 1.52 14.64
N ILE A 221 9.52 0.39 13.93
CA ILE A 221 8.56 0.07 12.86
C ILE A 221 7.12 0.02 13.38
N GLN A 222 6.88 -0.53 14.58
CA GLN A 222 5.55 -0.53 15.18
C GLN A 222 5.04 0.88 15.49
N ILE A 223 5.92 1.77 15.97
CA ILE A 223 5.60 3.20 16.18
C ILE A 223 5.24 3.88 14.85
N LEU A 224 6.07 3.69 13.81
CA LEU A 224 5.82 4.26 12.48
C LEU A 224 4.47 3.78 11.92
N ARG A 225 4.16 2.49 12.05
CA ARG A 225 2.89 1.91 11.61
C ARG A 225 1.70 2.46 12.38
N ARG A 226 1.81 2.60 13.71
CA ARG A 226 0.73 3.14 14.55
C ARG A 226 0.39 4.59 14.19
N LEU A 227 1.40 5.38 13.84
CA LEU A 227 1.27 6.78 13.46
C LEU A 227 1.02 6.99 11.95
N GLY A 228 0.91 5.91 11.17
CA GLY A 228 0.60 5.98 9.73
C GLY A 228 1.72 6.56 8.87
N TRP A 229 2.98 6.49 9.31
CA TRP A 229 4.13 7.01 8.59
C TRP A 229 4.74 5.94 7.68
N THR A 230 4.67 6.15 6.37
CA THR A 230 5.16 5.21 5.35
C THR A 230 6.32 5.76 4.52
N TRP A 231 6.68 7.03 4.71
CA TRP A 231 7.76 7.69 3.99
C TRP A 231 8.70 8.38 4.98
N VAL A 232 9.91 7.84 5.17
CA VAL A 232 10.83 8.28 6.24
C VAL A 232 12.25 8.50 5.72
N GLY A 233 12.98 9.43 6.33
CA GLY A 233 14.42 9.56 6.18
C GLY A 233 15.16 8.65 7.17
N LEU A 234 16.34 8.18 6.78
CA LEU A 234 17.20 7.36 7.63
C LEU A 234 18.60 7.97 7.71
N VAL A 235 19.11 8.16 8.94
CA VAL A 235 20.47 8.62 9.23
C VAL A 235 21.13 7.66 10.20
N PHE A 236 22.39 7.30 9.99
CA PHE A 236 23.07 6.36 10.88
C PHE A 236 24.58 6.54 10.92
N SER A 237 25.22 6.06 11.99
CA SER A 237 26.68 6.09 12.16
C SER A 237 27.40 5.09 11.23
N ASP A 238 28.62 5.44 10.80
CA ASP A 238 29.49 4.60 9.97
C ASP A 238 30.21 3.50 10.79
N ASP A 239 29.50 2.79 11.64
CA ASP A 239 30.06 1.71 12.47
C ASP A 239 29.17 0.46 12.46
N ASP A 240 29.64 -0.61 13.10
CA ASP A 240 28.89 -1.88 13.06
C ASP A 240 27.50 -1.76 13.70
N TYR A 241 27.31 -0.84 14.65
CA TYR A 241 26.00 -0.52 15.22
C TYR A 241 25.07 0.11 14.17
N GLY A 242 25.40 1.32 13.69
CA GLY A 242 24.54 2.08 12.78
C GLY A 242 24.27 1.34 11.46
N VAL A 243 25.29 0.70 10.88
CA VAL A 243 25.18 0.00 9.59
C VAL A 243 24.29 -1.24 9.69
N HIS A 244 24.39 -2.03 10.76
CA HIS A 244 23.54 -3.22 10.92
C HIS A 244 22.10 -2.84 11.28
N ALA A 245 21.89 -1.85 12.15
CA ALA A 245 20.58 -1.32 12.47
C ALA A 245 19.88 -0.77 11.21
N ALA A 246 20.59 0.03 10.41
CA ALA A 246 20.07 0.56 9.15
C ALA A 246 19.68 -0.54 8.16
N ARG A 247 20.50 -1.59 8.01
CA ARG A 247 20.19 -2.72 7.13
C ARG A 247 18.92 -3.46 7.59
N SER A 248 18.81 -3.72 8.88
CA SER A 248 17.63 -4.36 9.49
C SER A 248 16.37 -3.49 9.35
N PHE A 249 16.53 -2.17 9.49
CA PHE A 249 15.45 -1.20 9.32
C PHE A 249 14.93 -1.17 7.88
N HIS A 250 15.83 -1.15 6.88
CA HIS A 250 15.45 -1.20 5.46
C HIS A 250 14.58 -2.42 5.12
N SER A 251 14.96 -3.62 5.57
CA SER A 251 14.16 -4.82 5.33
C SER A 251 12.81 -4.78 6.06
N SER A 252 12.83 -4.43 7.35
CA SER A 252 11.63 -4.47 8.20
C SER A 252 10.59 -3.42 7.81
N LEU A 253 11.04 -2.24 7.37
CA LEU A 253 10.15 -1.19 6.88
C LEU A 253 9.49 -1.59 5.55
N ALA A 254 10.27 -2.18 4.62
CA ALA A 254 9.75 -2.63 3.34
C ALA A 254 8.69 -3.73 3.50
N GLU A 255 8.91 -4.68 4.41
CA GLU A 255 7.93 -5.72 4.75
C GLU A 255 6.64 -5.14 5.38
N SER A 256 6.76 -4.02 6.08
CA SER A 256 5.64 -3.30 6.69
C SER A 256 4.93 -2.33 5.73
N GLY A 257 5.35 -2.27 4.46
CA GLY A 257 4.76 -1.41 3.43
C GLY A 257 5.23 0.05 3.43
N GLY A 258 6.29 0.38 4.19
CA GLY A 258 6.93 1.68 4.19
C GLY A 258 8.14 1.76 3.26
N CYS A 259 8.62 2.97 2.99
CA CYS A 259 9.77 3.23 2.15
C CYS A 259 10.69 4.31 2.76
N VAL A 260 11.99 4.19 2.47
CA VAL A 260 13.01 5.15 2.86
C VAL A 260 13.21 6.17 1.74
N ALA A 261 13.06 7.45 2.06
CA ALA A 261 13.20 8.57 1.13
C ALA A 261 14.66 8.87 0.79
N TYR A 262 15.52 8.83 1.82
CA TYR A 262 16.96 8.98 1.73
C TYR A 262 17.60 8.21 2.89
N SER A 263 18.81 7.73 2.67
CA SER A 263 19.55 6.90 3.62
C SER A 263 20.98 7.41 3.68
N GLN A 264 21.33 8.12 4.74
CA GLN A 264 22.61 8.83 4.87
C GLN A 264 23.48 8.31 6.01
N VAL A 265 24.76 8.16 5.71
CA VAL A 265 25.79 7.73 6.66
C VAL A 265 26.49 8.97 7.22
N LEU A 266 26.65 9.05 8.54
CA LEU A 266 27.36 10.14 9.20
C LEU A 266 28.89 10.00 8.99
N PRO A 267 29.58 11.08 8.57
CA PRO A 267 31.03 11.04 8.36
C PRO A 267 31.79 10.96 9.69
N LYS A 268 32.74 10.01 9.82
CA LYS A 268 33.57 9.87 11.03
C LYS A 268 34.47 11.07 11.34
N ASP A 269 34.84 11.82 10.31
CA ASP A 269 35.78 12.94 10.41
C ASP A 269 35.09 14.31 10.34
N ASN A 270 33.76 14.34 10.50
CA ASN A 270 32.96 15.56 10.63
C ASN A 270 33.20 16.60 9.53
N ARG A 271 33.48 16.16 8.29
CA ARG A 271 33.72 17.06 7.15
C ARG A 271 32.50 17.98 6.91
N PRO A 272 32.66 19.32 6.98
CA PRO A 272 31.54 20.25 6.83
C PRO A 272 30.80 20.13 5.50
N THR A 273 31.52 19.88 4.40
CA THR A 273 30.92 19.72 3.06
C THR A 273 29.98 18.52 2.98
N GLU A 274 30.30 17.45 3.70
CA GLU A 274 29.47 16.24 3.71
C GLU A 274 28.23 16.43 4.59
N LEU A 275 28.37 17.07 5.75
CA LEU A 275 27.25 17.44 6.61
C LEU A 275 26.27 18.37 5.89
N GLN A 276 26.78 19.37 5.17
CA GLN A 276 25.99 20.27 4.33
C GLN A 276 25.21 19.52 3.25
N ARG A 277 25.83 18.51 2.60
CA ARG A 277 25.17 17.66 1.61
C ARG A 277 24.03 16.87 2.25
N ILE A 278 24.27 16.24 3.39
CA ILE A 278 23.26 15.44 4.11
C ILE A 278 22.07 16.33 4.51
N VAL A 279 22.31 17.50 5.13
CA VAL A 279 21.23 18.44 5.50
C VAL A 279 20.51 18.98 4.27
N GLY A 280 21.22 19.23 3.17
CA GLY A 280 20.63 19.62 1.89
C GLY A 280 19.64 18.57 1.36
N GLU A 281 19.98 17.28 1.47
CA GLU A 281 19.09 16.19 1.08
C GLU A 281 17.88 16.07 2.00
N ILE A 282 18.09 16.12 3.33
CA ILE A 282 17.01 16.15 4.33
C ILE A 282 16.01 17.26 3.99
N LYS A 283 16.52 18.46 3.68
CA LYS A 283 15.71 19.65 3.34
C LYS A 283 14.96 19.50 2.01
N SER A 284 15.57 18.84 1.02
CA SER A 284 14.97 18.63 -0.30
C SER A 284 13.88 17.55 -0.32
N SER A 285 13.89 16.64 0.66
CA SER A 285 12.95 15.53 0.74
C SER A 285 11.55 15.96 1.20
N SER A 286 10.53 15.24 0.74
CA SER A 286 9.16 15.36 1.23
C SER A 286 8.94 14.62 2.57
N ALA A 287 9.87 13.75 2.98
CA ALA A 287 9.77 13.04 4.25
C ALA A 287 9.86 14.02 5.43
N ARG A 288 8.92 13.92 6.35
CA ARG A 288 8.87 14.73 7.58
C ARG A 288 9.34 13.98 8.81
N VAL A 289 9.53 12.67 8.72
CA VAL A 289 10.01 11.82 9.80
C VAL A 289 11.43 11.36 9.49
N VAL A 290 12.35 11.50 10.45
CA VAL A 290 13.76 11.10 10.33
C VAL A 290 14.09 10.12 11.45
N VAL A 291 14.47 8.90 11.06
CA VAL A 291 14.92 7.85 11.99
C VAL A 291 16.43 7.87 12.07
N VAL A 292 16.98 7.85 13.30
CA VAL A 292 18.41 7.99 13.53
C VAL A 292 18.96 6.88 14.41
N PHE A 293 19.91 6.11 13.87
CA PHE A 293 20.72 5.12 14.60
C PHE A 293 22.16 5.61 14.74
N SER A 294 22.46 6.33 15.81
CA SER A 294 23.80 6.90 16.01
C SER A 294 24.03 7.21 17.48
N ASN A 295 25.29 7.17 17.90
CA ASN A 295 25.72 7.78 19.16
C ASN A 295 25.69 9.32 19.06
N GLU A 296 25.57 9.98 20.22
CA GLU A 296 25.49 11.45 20.33
C GLU A 296 26.68 12.16 19.67
N ALA A 297 27.89 11.62 19.80
CA ALA A 297 29.13 12.23 19.31
C ALA A 297 29.16 12.38 17.78
N TYR A 298 28.59 11.42 17.04
CA TYR A 298 28.53 11.48 15.58
C TYR A 298 27.34 12.30 15.07
N LEU A 299 26.27 12.39 15.86
CA LEU A 299 25.04 13.09 15.48
C LEU A 299 25.12 14.60 15.70
N LEU A 300 25.79 15.05 16.77
CA LEU A 300 25.84 16.45 17.16
C LEU A 300 26.32 17.40 16.03
N PRO A 301 27.39 17.08 15.26
CA PRO A 301 27.80 17.93 14.15
C PRO A 301 26.74 18.08 13.05
N LEU A 302 25.94 17.02 12.79
CA LEU A 302 24.83 17.10 11.83
C LEU A 302 23.72 18.01 12.37
N VAL A 303 23.38 17.90 13.66
CA VAL A 303 22.37 18.74 14.31
C VAL A 303 22.79 20.21 14.31
N ASP A 304 24.07 20.50 14.56
CA ASP A 304 24.59 21.86 14.43
C ASP A 304 24.40 22.43 13.01
N GLU A 305 24.64 21.62 11.98
CA GLU A 305 24.41 22.03 10.59
C GLU A 305 22.90 22.21 10.28
N VAL A 306 22.02 21.39 10.86
CA VAL A 306 20.55 21.55 10.80
C VAL A 306 20.13 22.93 11.36
N VAL A 307 20.77 23.36 12.45
CA VAL A 307 20.55 24.68 13.06
C VAL A 307 21.09 25.80 12.16
N VAL A 308 22.30 25.65 11.62
CA VAL A 308 22.92 26.63 10.70
C VAL A 308 22.05 26.86 9.46
N GLN A 309 21.48 25.80 8.89
CA GLN A 309 20.60 25.88 7.72
C GLN A 309 19.13 26.15 8.07
N ASN A 310 18.80 26.29 9.36
CA ASN A 310 17.46 26.56 9.91
C ASN A 310 16.40 25.57 9.39
N VAL A 311 16.67 24.27 9.45
CA VAL A 311 15.77 23.21 8.96
C VAL A 311 14.80 22.77 10.06
N LYS A 312 13.57 23.28 10.01
CA LYS A 312 12.48 22.99 10.97
C LYS A 312 11.41 22.07 10.38
N GLY A 313 10.48 21.61 11.22
CA GLY A 313 9.30 20.85 10.79
C GLY A 313 9.59 19.37 10.51
N LEU A 314 10.58 18.81 11.20
CA LEU A 314 10.93 17.39 11.17
C LEU A 314 10.55 16.74 12.50
N GLN A 315 10.02 15.52 12.41
CA GLN A 315 9.82 14.63 13.54
C GLN A 315 10.99 13.66 13.61
N TRP A 316 11.71 13.65 14.73
CA TRP A 316 12.84 12.75 14.93
C TRP A 316 12.41 11.50 15.69
N ILE A 317 12.96 10.37 15.26
CA ILE A 317 12.88 9.08 15.96
C ILE A 317 14.29 8.70 16.40
N ALA A 318 14.52 8.76 17.71
CA ALA A 318 15.82 8.54 18.31
C ALA A 318 16.01 7.07 18.72
N SER A 319 17.19 6.53 18.43
CA SER A 319 17.67 5.30 19.04
C SER A 319 18.00 5.52 20.53
N GLU A 320 18.11 4.42 21.26
CA GLU A 320 18.52 4.35 22.67
C GLU A 320 19.85 5.06 22.93
N ALA A 321 20.73 5.04 21.94
CA ALA A 321 22.04 5.67 21.99
C ALA A 321 22.03 7.19 22.26
N TRP A 322 20.93 7.91 21.96
CA TRP A 322 20.86 9.37 22.14
C TRP A 322 19.50 9.90 22.62
N SER A 323 18.50 9.03 22.82
CA SER A 323 17.15 9.42 23.28
C SER A 323 17.13 10.13 24.64
N THR A 324 18.13 9.91 25.47
CA THR A 324 18.26 10.46 26.83
C THR A 324 19.47 11.40 26.96
N SER A 325 20.11 11.75 25.85
CA SER A 325 21.32 12.57 25.87
C SER A 325 21.00 14.03 26.19
N SER A 326 21.48 14.50 27.36
CA SER A 326 21.30 15.88 27.81
C SER A 326 21.99 16.91 26.92
N VAL A 327 22.96 16.50 26.09
CA VAL A 327 23.68 17.38 25.15
C VAL A 327 22.72 18.05 24.17
N PHE A 328 21.63 17.36 23.82
CA PHE A 328 20.62 17.90 22.89
C PHE A 328 19.51 18.71 23.59
N HIS A 329 19.42 18.64 24.93
CA HIS A 329 18.37 19.29 25.73
C HIS A 329 18.69 20.76 26.03
N THR A 330 19.01 21.53 24.99
CA THR A 330 19.32 22.94 25.12
C THR A 330 18.25 23.82 24.45
N PRO A 331 17.97 25.02 24.98
CA PRO A 331 17.03 25.96 24.35
C PRO A 331 17.38 26.30 22.89
N ARG A 332 18.66 26.22 22.52
CA ARG A 332 19.16 26.43 21.15
C ARG A 332 18.62 25.36 20.17
N LEU A 333 18.50 24.11 20.62
CA LEU A 333 18.17 22.95 19.78
C LEU A 333 16.69 22.57 19.79
N MET A 334 15.94 22.95 20.84
CA MET A 334 14.51 22.64 20.98
C MET A 334 13.61 23.11 19.81
N PRO A 335 13.86 24.26 19.15
CA PRO A 335 13.10 24.62 17.95
C PRO A 335 13.21 23.62 16.78
N TYR A 336 14.17 22.69 16.82
CA TYR A 336 14.47 21.71 15.78
C TYR A 336 14.25 20.26 16.22
N LEU A 337 14.54 19.96 17.50
CA LEU A 337 14.46 18.60 18.07
C LEU A 337 13.31 18.42 19.08
N GLY A 338 12.59 19.48 19.43
CA GLY A 338 11.43 19.36 20.31
C GLY A 338 10.41 18.36 19.75
N GLY A 339 9.79 17.58 20.62
CA GLY A 339 8.85 16.51 20.24
C GLY A 339 9.49 15.24 19.70
N THR A 340 10.83 15.09 19.76
CA THR A 340 11.51 13.83 19.43
C THR A 340 10.90 12.66 20.19
N LEU A 341 10.67 11.54 19.50
CA LEU A 341 10.25 10.27 20.11
C LEU A 341 11.46 9.34 20.14
N GLY A 342 11.85 8.86 21.32
CA GLY A 342 13.04 8.04 21.49
C GLY A 342 12.72 6.68 22.08
N ILE A 343 13.36 5.64 21.55
CA ILE A 343 13.45 4.36 22.25
C ILE A 343 14.48 4.51 23.35
N ALA A 344 14.16 4.16 24.60
CA ALA A 344 15.10 4.27 25.71
C ALA A 344 15.18 2.98 26.51
N ILE A 345 16.38 2.65 26.99
CA ILE A 345 16.62 1.54 27.92
C ILE A 345 15.73 1.70 29.14
N ARG A 346 15.08 0.62 29.58
CA ARG A 346 14.20 0.65 30.76
C ARG A 346 14.91 1.25 31.98
N ARG A 347 14.28 2.26 32.60
CA ARG A 347 14.76 2.87 33.85
C ARG A 347 14.78 1.85 34.99
N GLY A 348 15.80 1.90 35.84
CA GLY A 348 15.81 1.18 37.11
C GLY A 348 16.33 2.02 38.26
N GLU A 349 16.22 1.48 39.47
CA GLU A 349 16.67 2.14 40.69
C GLU A 349 17.75 1.32 41.37
N ILE A 350 18.81 2.00 41.84
CA ILE A 350 19.91 1.41 42.60
C ILE A 350 20.00 2.16 43.94
N PRO A 351 19.34 1.65 45.00
CA PRO A 351 19.38 2.27 46.32
C PRO A 351 20.81 2.42 46.84
N GLY A 352 21.15 3.57 47.43
CA GLY A 352 22.47 3.82 48.01
C GLY A 352 23.56 4.24 47.03
N LEU A 353 23.35 4.12 45.70
CA LEU A 353 24.34 4.52 44.70
C LEU A 353 24.71 6.01 44.81
N ARG A 354 23.73 6.88 45.05
CA ARG A 354 23.97 8.33 45.20
C ARG A 354 24.95 8.62 46.34
N ASP A 355 24.71 8.02 47.49
CA ASP A 355 25.54 8.24 48.67
C ASP A 355 26.95 7.68 48.45
N PHE A 356 27.07 6.55 47.75
CA PHE A 356 28.35 6.00 47.32
C PHE A 356 29.11 6.95 46.41
N LEU A 357 28.47 7.48 45.36
CA LEU A 357 29.10 8.40 44.40
C LEU A 357 29.58 9.70 45.08
N LEU A 358 28.82 10.23 46.04
CA LEU A 358 29.21 11.42 46.82
C LEU A 358 30.34 11.14 47.84
N SER A 359 30.55 9.87 48.19
CA SER A 359 31.60 9.45 49.13
C SER A 359 32.97 9.26 48.48
N ILE A 360 33.07 9.26 47.15
CA ILE A 360 34.33 9.05 46.42
C ILE A 360 35.38 10.08 46.84
N ARG A 361 36.60 9.62 47.16
CA ARG A 361 37.77 10.48 47.39
C ARG A 361 38.99 9.99 46.60
N PRO A 362 39.88 10.90 46.18
CA PRO A 362 41.10 10.53 45.44
C PRO A 362 42.11 9.75 46.29
N ASP A 363 42.04 9.86 47.63
CA ASP A 363 42.97 9.23 48.57
C ASP A 363 42.65 7.76 48.89
N ASP A 364 41.47 7.26 48.51
CA ASP A 364 41.00 5.91 48.84
C ASP A 364 41.69 4.78 48.04
N GLN A 365 42.51 5.11 47.03
CA GLN A 365 43.25 4.15 46.20
C GLN A 365 44.78 4.34 46.30
N PRO A 366 45.48 3.51 47.11
CA PRO A 366 46.89 3.69 47.43
C PRO A 366 47.88 2.93 46.51
N ASP A 367 47.67 2.90 45.18
CA ASP A 367 48.59 2.21 44.24
C ASP A 367 49.41 3.13 43.33
N ASN A 368 50.67 2.72 43.10
CA ASN A 368 51.83 3.52 42.66
C ASN A 368 51.81 4.16 41.24
N ASN A 369 50.71 4.07 40.48
CA ASN A 369 50.61 4.65 39.13
C ASN A 369 49.78 5.94 39.13
N LEU A 370 50.42 6.99 39.63
CA LEU A 370 49.86 8.30 40.00
C LEU A 370 49.08 9.04 38.89
N GLY A 371 49.40 8.81 37.61
CA GLY A 371 48.83 9.53 36.46
C GLY A 371 47.64 8.87 35.76
N ASN A 372 47.43 7.56 35.92
CA ASN A 372 46.44 6.79 35.17
C ASN A 372 45.17 6.47 35.98
N ASN A 373 45.02 7.06 37.17
CA ASN A 373 43.87 6.79 38.04
C ASN A 373 42.65 7.61 37.58
N MET A 374 41.57 6.93 37.19
CA MET A 374 40.33 7.58 36.73
C MET A 374 39.65 8.43 37.81
N VAL A 375 39.79 8.09 39.10
CA VAL A 375 39.22 8.87 40.22
C VAL A 375 39.91 10.22 40.36
N ARG A 376 41.24 10.26 40.19
CA ARG A 376 41.99 11.52 40.21
C ARG A 376 41.60 12.41 39.04
N GLN A 377 41.53 11.84 37.84
CA GLN A 377 41.13 12.57 36.63
C GLN A 377 39.70 13.12 36.75
N PHE A 378 38.77 12.35 37.32
CA PHE A 378 37.43 12.81 37.67
C PHE A 378 37.47 14.03 38.61
N TRP A 379 38.23 13.92 39.71
CA TRP A 379 38.33 14.98 40.72
C TRP A 379 38.86 16.28 40.13
N GLU A 380 39.95 16.20 39.37
CA GLU A 380 40.56 17.34 38.67
C GLU A 380 39.60 17.96 37.63
N ALA A 381 38.85 17.13 36.90
CA ALA A 381 37.89 17.60 35.90
C ALA A 381 36.67 18.30 36.54
N VAL A 382 36.14 17.78 37.64
CA VAL A 382 34.96 18.33 38.33
C VAL A 382 35.27 19.65 39.02
N PHE A 383 36.41 19.75 39.71
CA PHE A 383 36.77 20.95 40.46
C PHE A 383 37.63 21.95 39.68
N GLY A 384 38.06 21.61 38.46
CA GLY A 384 38.86 22.49 37.61
C GLY A 384 40.26 22.79 38.16
N CYS A 385 40.77 21.92 39.03
CA CYS A 385 42.05 22.06 39.72
C CYS A 385 42.99 20.87 39.41
N ARG A 386 44.23 20.91 39.91
CA ARG A 386 45.17 19.77 39.83
C ARG A 386 45.61 19.30 41.20
N LEU A 387 45.59 17.98 41.45
CA LEU A 387 46.09 17.38 42.69
C LEU A 387 47.62 17.47 42.76
N GLU A 388 48.29 17.29 41.62
CA GLU A 388 49.74 17.42 41.49
C GLU A 388 50.09 18.36 40.32
N PRO A 389 50.07 19.67 40.55
CA PRO A 389 50.28 20.66 39.50
C PRO A 389 51.74 20.65 38.98
N PRO A 390 51.97 20.77 37.65
CA PRO A 390 53.31 20.94 37.10
C PRO A 390 53.95 22.26 37.55
N ALA A 391 55.28 22.33 37.56
CA ALA A 391 56.02 23.53 37.95
C ALA A 391 55.58 24.75 37.12
N GLY A 392 55.15 25.83 37.80
CA GLY A 392 54.62 27.06 37.16
C GLY A 392 53.10 27.09 36.94
N TRP A 393 52.34 26.04 37.29
CA TRP A 393 50.87 26.01 37.14
C TRP A 393 50.16 27.10 37.97
N VAL A 394 50.56 27.24 39.23
CA VAL A 394 50.00 28.26 40.15
C VAL A 394 50.36 29.67 39.66
N GLU A 395 51.56 29.83 39.09
CA GLU A 395 52.02 31.10 38.51
C GLU A 395 51.25 31.47 37.23
N ALA A 396 50.74 30.46 36.50
CA ALA A 396 49.85 30.62 35.35
C ALA A 396 48.37 30.82 35.73
N GLY A 397 48.06 30.91 37.04
CA GLY A 397 46.71 31.13 37.55
C GLY A 397 45.85 29.88 37.69
N GLY A 398 46.45 28.68 37.71
CA GLY A 398 45.73 27.43 37.91
C GLY A 398 45.55 27.06 39.39
N ASP A 399 44.40 26.47 39.71
CA ASP A 399 44.04 26.06 41.08
C ASP A 399 44.63 24.69 41.46
N VAL A 400 44.85 24.48 42.76
CA VAL A 400 45.40 23.24 43.35
C VAL A 400 44.30 22.51 44.12
N CYS A 401 44.09 21.23 43.83
CA CYS A 401 43.14 20.40 44.55
C CYS A 401 43.73 19.94 45.89
N THR A 402 42.90 19.95 46.93
CA THR A 402 43.20 19.45 48.28
C THR A 402 42.79 17.98 48.48
N GLY A 403 41.89 17.45 47.64
CA GLY A 403 41.30 16.11 47.78
C GLY A 403 40.17 16.05 48.82
N GLN A 404 39.81 17.19 49.41
CA GLN A 404 38.79 17.33 50.46
C GLN A 404 37.64 18.25 50.03
N GLU A 405 37.59 18.63 48.77
CA GLU A 405 36.46 19.33 48.16
C GLU A 405 35.15 18.52 48.30
N ASP A 406 34.00 19.20 48.34
CA ASP A 406 32.70 18.55 48.50
C ASP A 406 31.98 18.39 47.16
N LEU A 407 31.74 17.14 46.77
CA LEU A 407 30.99 16.80 45.55
C LEU A 407 29.52 17.29 45.59
N ARG A 408 28.99 17.65 46.76
CA ARG A 408 27.64 18.21 46.92
C ARG A 408 27.54 19.67 46.47
N ASP A 409 28.66 20.38 46.44
CA ASP A 409 28.70 21.80 46.08
C ASP A 409 28.78 22.01 44.56
N VAL A 410 28.98 20.93 43.79
CA VAL A 410 29.04 20.95 42.33
C VAL A 410 27.87 20.15 41.78
N GLU A 411 26.98 20.81 41.01
CA GLU A 411 25.98 20.11 40.21
C GLU A 411 26.69 19.35 39.09
N THR A 412 27.00 18.09 39.35
CA THR A 412 27.56 17.17 38.34
C THR A 412 26.49 16.19 37.87
N ASN A 413 26.44 15.93 36.56
CA ASN A 413 25.63 14.83 36.02
C ASN A 413 25.99 13.46 36.66
N CYS A 414 27.19 13.32 37.24
CA CYS A 414 27.61 12.10 37.94
C CYS A 414 26.79 11.83 39.22
N GLY A 415 26.30 12.88 39.90
CA GLY A 415 25.53 12.73 41.15
C GLY A 415 24.03 12.53 40.95
N ASP A 416 23.54 12.67 39.71
CA ASP A 416 22.14 12.44 39.38
C ASP A 416 21.89 10.95 39.16
N VAL A 417 21.07 10.38 40.04
CA VAL A 417 20.63 8.98 40.01
C VAL A 417 19.13 8.86 39.74
N SER A 418 18.49 9.94 39.31
CA SER A 418 17.04 9.97 39.09
C SER A 418 16.63 9.09 37.90
N GLU A 419 17.43 9.05 36.83
CA GLU A 419 17.14 8.40 35.55
C GLU A 419 18.20 7.34 35.16
N LEU A 420 18.58 6.44 36.09
CA LEU A 420 19.56 5.38 35.82
C LEU A 420 19.05 4.40 34.74
N ARG A 421 19.84 4.25 33.68
CA ARG A 421 19.49 3.42 32.51
C ARG A 421 20.69 2.54 32.12
N PRO A 422 21.71 3.01 31.36
CA PRO A 422 22.92 2.22 31.13
C PRO A 422 23.57 1.71 32.43
N GLU A 423 23.59 2.53 33.48
CA GLU A 423 24.15 2.23 34.80
C GLU A 423 23.41 1.04 35.43
N TYR A 424 22.10 0.98 35.26
CA TYR A 424 21.31 -0.16 35.74
C TYR A 424 21.61 -1.44 34.97
N ASN A 425 21.91 -1.36 33.67
CA ASN A 425 22.38 -2.51 32.91
C ASN A 425 23.80 -2.97 33.32
N VAL A 426 24.68 -2.05 33.74
CA VAL A 426 25.97 -2.39 34.37
C VAL A 426 25.73 -3.16 35.67
N TYR A 427 24.87 -2.65 36.54
CA TYR A 427 24.48 -3.30 37.79
C TYR A 427 23.96 -4.73 37.56
N LYS A 428 23.03 -4.90 36.59
CA LYS A 428 22.54 -6.21 36.16
C LYS A 428 23.66 -7.15 35.69
N ALA A 429 24.64 -6.63 34.95
CA ALA A 429 25.73 -7.43 34.39
C ALA A 429 26.66 -7.97 35.49
N VAL A 430 26.99 -7.14 36.48
CA VAL A 430 27.79 -7.55 37.65
C VAL A 430 27.05 -8.61 38.46
N TYR A 431 25.77 -8.39 38.75
CA TYR A 431 24.94 -9.36 39.46
C TYR A 431 24.80 -10.68 38.69
N ALA A 432 24.66 -10.64 37.36
CA ALA A 432 24.61 -11.86 36.55
C ALA A 432 25.88 -12.70 36.66
N LEU A 433 27.06 -12.06 36.63
CA LEU A 433 28.35 -12.74 36.85
C LEU A 433 28.48 -13.28 38.28
N ALA A 434 28.03 -12.52 39.28
CA ALA A 434 28.06 -12.94 40.68
C ALA A 434 27.13 -14.12 40.97
N HIS A 435 25.91 -14.12 40.42
CA HIS A 435 24.99 -15.25 40.51
C HIS A 435 25.52 -16.49 39.78
N ALA A 436 26.11 -16.32 38.58
CA ALA A 436 26.74 -17.43 37.88
C ALA A 436 27.89 -18.05 38.69
N LEU A 437 28.71 -17.21 39.35
CA LEU A 437 29.76 -17.68 40.26
C LEU A 437 29.18 -18.38 41.49
N HIS A 438 28.10 -17.84 42.05
CA HIS A 438 27.44 -18.40 43.23
C HIS A 438 26.90 -19.80 42.95
N ASP A 439 26.18 -19.98 41.84
CA ASP A 439 25.65 -21.27 41.42
C ASP A 439 26.75 -22.29 41.12
N LEU A 440 27.88 -21.82 40.57
CA LEU A 440 29.08 -22.62 40.36
C LEU A 440 29.64 -23.16 41.67
N LEU A 441 29.68 -22.33 42.71
CA LEU A 441 30.23 -22.69 44.03
C LEU A 441 29.26 -23.51 44.88
N GLN A 442 27.96 -23.36 44.67
CA GLN A 442 26.93 -24.20 45.30
C GLN A 442 26.79 -25.59 44.66
N CYS A 443 27.58 -25.89 43.64
CA CYS A 443 27.56 -27.17 42.97
C CYS A 443 27.82 -28.34 43.94
N VAL A 444 26.94 -29.36 43.91
CA VAL A 444 27.04 -30.55 44.75
C VAL A 444 27.93 -31.61 44.07
N PRO A 445 29.05 -32.03 44.69
CA PRO A 445 29.93 -33.06 44.12
C PRO A 445 29.16 -34.35 43.78
N GLY A 446 29.39 -34.92 42.60
CA GLY A 446 28.69 -36.11 42.11
C GLY A 446 27.34 -35.84 41.43
N ARG A 447 26.88 -34.58 41.46
CA ARG A 447 25.71 -34.09 40.69
C ARG A 447 26.03 -32.85 39.85
N GLY A 448 27.31 -32.53 39.68
CA GLY A 448 27.73 -31.37 38.91
C GLY A 448 27.44 -31.51 37.41
N PRO A 449 27.35 -30.40 36.67
CA PRO A 449 26.97 -30.41 35.25
C PRO A 449 28.10 -30.86 34.30
N PHE A 450 29.33 -31.04 34.81
CA PHE A 450 30.50 -31.32 33.98
C PHE A 450 30.84 -32.82 33.94
N SER A 451 31.64 -33.22 32.94
CA SER A 451 32.04 -34.61 32.69
C SER A 451 32.42 -35.37 33.96
N GLY A 452 31.73 -36.50 34.22
CA GLY A 452 31.89 -37.30 35.43
C GLY A 452 31.11 -36.76 36.64
N ASN A 453 30.06 -35.97 36.42
CA ASN A 453 29.27 -35.26 37.43
C ASN A 453 30.11 -34.41 38.40
N ARG A 454 31.15 -33.79 37.86
CA ARG A 454 32.11 -32.98 38.63
C ARG A 454 31.65 -31.54 38.75
N CYS A 455 32.05 -30.90 39.84
CA CYS A 455 31.90 -29.47 40.05
C CYS A 455 33.20 -28.75 39.69
N ALA A 456 33.09 -27.48 39.31
CA ALA A 456 34.24 -26.60 39.17
C ALA A 456 34.73 -26.14 40.55
N SER A 457 36.00 -25.72 40.62
CA SER A 457 36.64 -25.17 41.82
C SER A 457 37.37 -23.89 41.46
N LEU A 458 37.39 -22.89 42.35
CA LEU A 458 38.08 -21.61 42.12
C LEU A 458 39.54 -21.76 41.69
N GLU A 459 40.29 -22.65 42.33
CA GLU A 459 41.72 -22.88 42.06
C GLU A 459 42.03 -23.41 40.64
N ARG A 460 41.03 -23.97 39.96
CA ARG A 460 41.15 -24.60 38.63
C ARG A 460 40.00 -24.19 37.71
N LEU A 461 39.51 -22.96 37.90
CA LEU A 461 38.35 -22.46 37.18
C LEU A 461 38.72 -22.20 35.72
N GLU A 462 37.96 -22.77 34.80
CA GLU A 462 38.07 -22.49 33.37
C GLU A 462 36.90 -21.60 32.94
N HIS A 463 37.16 -20.58 32.10
CA HIS A 463 36.15 -19.58 31.72
C HIS A 463 34.86 -20.18 31.15
N TRP A 464 34.95 -21.25 30.36
CA TRP A 464 33.78 -21.90 29.77
C TRP A 464 32.85 -22.53 30.82
N GLN A 465 33.36 -22.89 32.01
CA GLN A 465 32.54 -23.42 33.10
C GLN A 465 31.62 -22.33 33.64
N LEU A 466 32.10 -21.08 33.75
CA LEU A 466 31.26 -19.97 34.14
C LEU A 466 30.21 -19.65 33.08
N VAL A 467 30.58 -19.71 31.79
CA VAL A 467 29.63 -19.51 30.67
C VAL A 467 28.42 -20.46 30.81
N HIS A 468 28.62 -21.72 31.20
CA HIS A 468 27.53 -22.66 31.43
C HIS A 468 26.53 -22.18 32.50
N TYR A 469 27.01 -21.63 33.60
CA TYR A 469 26.14 -21.10 34.65
C TYR A 469 25.49 -19.79 34.22
N LEU A 470 26.22 -18.93 33.50
CA LEU A 470 25.72 -17.66 32.98
C LEU A 470 24.52 -17.85 32.04
N GLU A 471 24.53 -18.89 31.18
CA GLU A 471 23.39 -19.26 30.32
C GLU A 471 22.11 -19.63 31.09
N ARG A 472 22.20 -19.92 32.39
CA ARG A 472 21.09 -20.40 33.24
C ARG A 472 20.72 -19.44 34.35
N VAL A 473 21.38 -18.28 34.41
CA VAL A 473 21.11 -17.26 35.42
C VAL A 473 19.65 -16.82 35.31
N ASN A 474 18.95 -16.86 36.44
CA ASN A 474 17.57 -16.41 36.56
C ASN A 474 17.33 -15.90 37.98
N PHE A 475 17.33 -14.58 38.15
CA PHE A 475 17.09 -13.94 39.44
C PHE A 475 16.25 -12.67 39.26
N THR A 476 15.81 -12.11 40.39
CA THR A 476 15.07 -10.85 40.42
C THR A 476 15.88 -9.83 41.21
N THR A 477 16.05 -8.64 40.67
CA THR A 477 16.75 -7.55 41.35
C THR A 477 15.92 -6.99 42.50
N GLY A 478 16.52 -6.20 43.40
CA GLY A 478 15.79 -5.51 44.47
C GLY A 478 14.67 -4.57 43.98
N PHE A 479 14.73 -4.12 42.71
CA PHE A 479 13.71 -3.30 42.07
C PHE A 479 12.53 -4.11 41.47
N GLY A 480 12.64 -5.45 41.43
CA GLY A 480 11.60 -6.33 40.89
C GLY A 480 11.81 -6.76 39.42
N ASP A 481 12.86 -6.29 38.76
CA ASP A 481 13.21 -6.72 37.40
C ASP A 481 13.74 -8.15 37.38
N ARG A 482 13.19 -8.99 36.51
CA ARG A 482 13.68 -10.35 36.27
C ARG A 482 14.83 -10.34 35.26
N ILE A 483 15.94 -10.99 35.59
CA ILE A 483 17.15 -11.08 34.77
C ILE A 483 17.35 -12.51 34.31
N SER A 484 17.43 -12.69 33.00
CA SER A 484 17.77 -13.95 32.33
C SER A 484 18.26 -13.66 30.91
N PHE A 485 19.02 -14.57 30.33
CA PHE A 485 19.45 -14.51 28.94
C PHE A 485 18.71 -15.55 28.09
N ASP A 486 18.42 -15.21 26.83
CA ASP A 486 17.86 -16.15 25.86
C ASP A 486 18.95 -17.09 25.28
N ASP A 487 18.58 -17.96 24.34
CA ASP A 487 19.49 -18.88 23.67
C ASP A 487 20.63 -18.16 22.89
N ASN A 488 20.45 -16.86 22.58
CA ASN A 488 21.45 -16.02 21.91
C ASN A 488 22.34 -15.23 22.89
N GLY A 489 22.10 -15.32 24.19
CA GLY A 489 22.81 -14.52 25.20
C GLY A 489 22.25 -13.10 25.35
N ASP A 490 21.06 -12.84 24.82
CA ASP A 490 20.39 -11.54 24.85
C ASP A 490 19.45 -11.40 26.05
N ALA A 491 19.35 -10.18 26.60
CA ALA A 491 18.41 -9.89 27.67
C ALA A 491 16.94 -9.89 27.19
N LEU A 492 16.02 -10.03 28.16
CA LEU A 492 14.60 -9.80 27.94
C LEU A 492 14.34 -8.42 27.31
N ALA A 493 13.60 -8.41 26.21
CA ALA A 493 13.46 -7.26 25.34
C ALA A 493 12.32 -6.32 25.78
N ILE A 494 12.69 -5.28 26.53
CA ILE A 494 11.77 -4.24 27.00
C ILE A 494 12.42 -2.86 26.83
N TYR A 495 11.71 -1.92 26.22
CA TYR A 495 12.12 -0.51 26.12
C TYR A 495 11.02 0.44 26.58
N ASP A 496 11.44 1.58 27.14
CA ASP A 496 10.58 2.74 27.33
C ASP A 496 10.53 3.57 26.04
N ILE A 497 9.44 4.30 25.84
CA ILE A 497 9.30 5.27 24.76
C ILE A 497 9.21 6.65 25.39
N LEU A 498 10.20 7.49 25.07
CA LEU A 498 10.32 8.82 25.63
C LEU A 498 9.94 9.88 24.60
N ASN A 499 9.44 11.01 25.09
CA ASN A 499 9.16 12.18 24.28
C ASN A 499 9.77 13.44 24.90
N TRP A 500 10.37 14.29 24.06
CA TRP A 500 11.01 15.53 24.51
C TRP A 500 10.00 16.68 24.51
N ALA A 501 9.44 16.96 25.67
CA ALA A 501 8.50 18.05 25.88
C ALA A 501 9.23 19.37 26.13
N TRP A 502 8.84 20.41 25.40
CA TRP A 502 9.38 21.76 25.59
C TRP A 502 8.45 22.58 26.48
N LEU A 503 8.94 22.98 27.66
CA LEU A 503 8.17 23.70 28.67
C LEU A 503 8.21 25.22 28.44
N GLN A 504 7.22 25.93 29.00
CA GLN A 504 7.09 27.39 28.85
C GLN A 504 8.22 28.18 29.54
N ASP A 505 8.87 27.57 30.53
CA ASP A 505 10.04 28.13 31.23
C ASP A 505 11.35 27.98 30.43
N GLY A 506 11.29 27.35 29.25
CA GLY A 506 12.43 27.11 28.38
C GLY A 506 13.21 25.83 28.70
N SER A 507 12.81 25.08 29.73
CA SER A 507 13.40 23.79 30.07
C SER A 507 12.87 22.65 29.18
N VAL A 508 13.64 21.57 29.12
CA VAL A 508 13.29 20.35 28.37
C VAL A 508 12.97 19.27 29.37
N GLN A 509 11.76 18.71 29.27
CA GLN A 509 11.34 17.57 30.08
C GLN A 509 11.25 16.34 29.19
N VAL A 510 11.97 15.28 29.58
CA VAL A 510 11.88 13.98 28.91
C VAL A 510 10.81 13.17 29.62
N GLU A 511 9.68 12.95 28.97
CA GLU A 511 8.56 12.21 29.54
C GLU A 511 8.46 10.80 28.95
N ASN A 512 8.17 9.82 29.79
CA ASN A 512 7.77 8.48 29.33
C ASN A 512 6.32 8.52 28.84
N VAL A 513 6.12 8.22 27.55
CA VAL A 513 4.83 8.22 26.85
C VAL A 513 4.38 6.81 26.43
N GLY A 514 5.17 5.78 26.70
CA GLY A 514 4.86 4.43 26.28
C GLY A 514 5.90 3.39 26.63
N VAL A 515 5.56 2.13 26.43
CA VAL A 515 6.43 0.99 26.66
C VAL A 515 6.26 0.00 25.51
N ILE A 516 7.35 -0.65 25.13
CA ILE A 516 7.33 -1.80 24.24
C ILE A 516 7.94 -3.01 24.93
N ASP A 517 7.18 -4.10 24.98
CA ASP A 517 7.50 -5.31 25.73
C ASP A 517 7.27 -6.55 24.86
N GLU A 518 8.34 -7.29 24.56
CA GLU A 518 8.25 -8.52 23.76
C GLU A 518 7.57 -9.68 24.49
N SER A 519 7.51 -9.63 25.83
CA SER A 519 6.84 -10.65 26.64
C SER A 519 5.32 -10.52 26.63
N ALA A 520 4.79 -9.40 26.14
CA ALA A 520 3.36 -9.15 26.03
C ALA A 520 2.67 -10.01 24.95
N PRO A 521 1.35 -10.24 25.03
CA PRO A 521 0.61 -10.96 24.00
C PRO A 521 0.70 -10.29 22.62
N ALA A 522 0.65 -11.09 21.56
CA ALA A 522 0.73 -10.60 20.19
C ALA A 522 -0.34 -9.53 19.88
N GLY A 523 0.08 -8.37 19.36
CA GLY A 523 -0.76 -7.20 19.10
C GLY A 523 -0.90 -6.22 20.28
N GLN A 524 -0.30 -6.52 21.44
CA GLN A 524 -0.25 -5.66 22.62
C GLN A 524 1.19 -5.34 23.05
N GLU A 525 2.18 -5.62 22.20
CA GLU A 525 3.59 -5.36 22.50
C GLU A 525 3.87 -3.86 22.65
N LEU A 526 3.21 -3.02 21.86
CA LEU A 526 3.34 -1.55 21.91
C LEU A 526 2.18 -0.92 22.68
N THR A 527 2.50 -0.27 23.78
CA THR A 527 1.59 0.64 24.51
C THR A 527 2.08 2.06 24.35
N LEU A 528 1.27 2.93 23.74
CA LEU A 528 1.61 4.33 23.50
C LEU A 528 0.44 5.22 23.91
N ASP A 529 0.71 6.20 24.78
CA ASP A 529 -0.25 7.22 25.20
C ASP A 529 -0.10 8.46 24.30
N GLU A 530 -0.86 8.49 23.22
CA GLU A 530 -0.76 9.53 22.19
C GLU A 530 -1.16 10.93 22.68
N ASP A 531 -1.99 11.02 23.73
CA ASP A 531 -2.44 12.30 24.30
C ASP A 531 -1.34 12.98 25.13
N ARG A 532 -0.36 12.21 25.62
CA ARG A 532 0.81 12.72 26.35
C ARG A 532 1.96 13.13 25.45
N ILE A 533 1.91 12.80 24.15
CA ILE A 533 2.97 13.15 23.22
C ILE A 533 2.95 14.64 22.90
N PHE A 534 4.04 15.33 23.21
CA PHE A 534 4.30 16.68 22.76
C PHE A 534 4.72 16.69 21.29
N TRP A 535 3.94 17.40 20.48
CA TRP A 535 4.19 17.61 19.05
C TRP A 535 4.68 19.03 18.80
N ASN A 536 5.90 19.19 18.31
CA ASN A 536 6.52 20.49 18.01
C ASN A 536 6.08 21.09 16.66
N PHE A 537 4.78 20.96 16.36
CA PHE A 537 4.14 21.45 15.14
C PHE A 537 3.00 22.40 15.50
N GLU A 538 2.70 23.34 14.61
CA GLU A 538 1.58 24.29 14.80
C GLU A 538 0.24 23.59 15.02
N SER A 539 0.04 22.44 14.36
CA SER A 539 -1.16 21.61 14.48
C SER A 539 -1.29 20.87 15.83
N ARG A 540 -0.20 20.78 16.61
CA ARG A 540 -0.07 19.92 17.80
C ARG A 540 -0.47 18.46 17.56
N LYS A 541 -0.24 17.98 16.34
CA LYS A 541 -0.56 16.62 15.87
C LYS A 541 0.65 16.03 15.15
N PRO A 542 0.77 14.70 15.05
CA PRO A 542 1.84 14.07 14.27
C PRO A 542 1.83 14.59 12.83
N PRO A 543 3.00 14.82 12.21
CA PRO A 543 3.08 15.28 10.85
C PRO A 543 2.66 14.16 9.91
N ARG A 544 2.20 14.54 8.72
CA ARG A 544 1.91 13.57 7.66
C ARG A 544 3.19 13.29 6.87
N SER A 545 3.64 12.04 6.84
CA SER A 545 4.86 11.61 6.14
C SER A 545 4.57 10.42 5.24
N VAL A 546 4.05 10.71 4.04
CA VAL A 546 3.71 9.75 2.97
C VAL A 546 4.26 10.29 1.64
N CYS A 547 4.67 9.41 0.72
CA CYS A 547 5.14 9.84 -0.60
C CYS A 547 3.97 10.19 -1.52
N SER A 548 2.99 9.29 -1.57
CA SER A 548 1.74 9.45 -2.30
C SER A 548 0.54 9.27 -1.39
N GLU A 549 -0.51 10.03 -1.66
CA GLU A 549 -1.80 9.90 -1.01
C GLU A 549 -2.48 8.59 -1.42
N SER A 550 -3.27 8.00 -0.53
CA SER A 550 -4.10 6.85 -0.88
C SER A 550 -5.05 7.18 -2.02
N CYS A 551 -5.10 6.28 -3.01
CA CYS A 551 -5.92 6.42 -4.18
C CYS A 551 -7.40 6.20 -3.86
N PRO A 552 -8.28 7.18 -4.14
CA PRO A 552 -9.70 7.04 -3.86
C PRO A 552 -10.33 5.97 -4.78
N PRO A 553 -11.51 5.43 -4.40
CA PRO A 553 -12.31 4.60 -5.29
C PRO A 553 -12.53 5.28 -6.66
N GLY A 554 -12.61 4.47 -7.71
CA GLY A 554 -12.65 4.91 -9.10
C GLY A 554 -11.29 5.19 -9.74
N THR A 555 -10.23 5.06 -8.97
CA THR A 555 -8.84 5.11 -9.45
C THR A 555 -8.10 3.81 -9.15
N ARG A 556 -7.00 3.60 -9.86
CA ARG A 556 -6.03 2.54 -9.61
C ARG A 556 -4.63 3.12 -9.39
N VAL A 557 -3.85 2.39 -8.62
CA VAL A 557 -2.45 2.71 -8.32
C VAL A 557 -1.59 2.44 -9.55
N ALA A 558 -0.79 3.43 -9.95
CA ALA A 558 0.23 3.29 -10.97
C ALA A 558 1.59 3.70 -10.43
N ARG A 559 2.52 2.74 -10.36
CA ARG A 559 3.86 2.98 -9.82
C ARG A 559 4.66 3.91 -10.73
N ARG A 560 5.38 4.86 -10.12
CA ARG A 560 6.33 5.71 -10.83
C ARG A 560 7.58 4.89 -11.17
N LYS A 561 7.96 4.90 -12.45
CA LYS A 561 9.10 4.10 -12.92
C LYS A 561 10.41 4.65 -12.34
N GLY A 562 11.11 3.84 -11.55
CA GLY A 562 12.39 4.20 -10.94
C GLY A 562 12.29 4.73 -9.51
N GLU A 563 11.08 4.93 -8.97
CA GLU A 563 10.85 5.33 -7.58
C GLU A 563 10.41 4.13 -6.70
N PRO A 564 10.52 4.23 -5.36
CA PRO A 564 10.05 3.20 -4.42
C PRO A 564 8.54 2.93 -4.52
N VAL A 565 8.09 1.76 -4.04
CA VAL A 565 6.69 1.30 -4.16
C VAL A 565 5.65 2.22 -3.50
N CYS A 566 6.07 3.02 -2.51
CA CYS A 566 5.22 3.98 -1.82
C CYS A 566 4.92 5.24 -2.65
N CYS A 567 5.66 5.45 -3.75
CA CYS A 567 5.52 6.59 -4.64
C CYS A 567 4.79 6.16 -5.92
N PHE A 568 3.52 6.52 -6.00
CA PHE A 568 2.63 6.15 -7.08
C PHE A 568 1.67 7.28 -7.45
N ASP A 569 1.10 7.18 -8.65
CA ASP A 569 0.07 8.09 -9.12
C ASP A 569 -1.29 7.36 -9.16
N CYS A 570 -2.35 8.09 -8.83
CA CYS A 570 -3.71 7.58 -8.90
C CYS A 570 -4.29 7.87 -10.28
N ILE A 571 -4.46 6.82 -11.09
CA ILE A 571 -4.99 6.92 -12.45
C ILE A 571 -6.44 6.49 -12.44
N SER A 572 -7.34 7.29 -13.00
CA SER A 572 -8.76 6.94 -13.11
C SER A 572 -8.96 5.67 -13.97
N CYS A 573 -9.88 4.80 -13.56
CA CYS A 573 -10.24 3.58 -14.29
C CYS A 573 -10.74 3.90 -15.70
N ALA A 574 -10.64 2.96 -16.65
CA ALA A 574 -11.17 3.20 -18.00
C ALA A 574 -12.71 3.19 -18.02
N GLU A 575 -13.32 3.67 -19.10
CA GLU A 575 -14.78 3.61 -19.27
C GLU A 575 -15.27 2.15 -19.29
N GLY A 576 -16.31 1.86 -18.51
CA GLY A 576 -16.82 0.49 -18.33
C GLY A 576 -16.04 -0.35 -17.31
N GLU A 577 -15.03 0.23 -16.65
CA GLU A 577 -14.29 -0.36 -15.54
C GLU A 577 -14.49 0.46 -14.26
N VAL A 578 -14.39 -0.21 -13.12
CA VAL A 578 -14.61 0.39 -11.80
C VAL A 578 -13.59 -0.09 -10.76
N SER A 579 -13.36 0.71 -9.74
CA SER A 579 -12.56 0.35 -8.56
C SER A 579 -13.33 0.75 -7.31
N ASN A 580 -13.74 -0.22 -6.49
CA ASN A 580 -14.54 0.02 -5.29
C ASN A 580 -13.69 0.19 -4.02
N THR A 581 -12.44 -0.27 -4.04
CA THR A 581 -11.51 -0.24 -2.90
C THR A 581 -10.46 0.83 -3.07
N THR A 582 -10.10 1.49 -1.97
CA THR A 582 -8.93 2.38 -1.88
C THR A 582 -7.66 1.62 -2.23
N ASP A 583 -6.71 2.29 -2.89
CA ASP A 583 -5.40 1.73 -3.26
C ASP A 583 -5.45 0.43 -4.10
N SER A 584 -6.51 0.25 -4.90
CA SER A 584 -6.59 -0.90 -5.82
C SER A 584 -5.48 -0.84 -6.89
N ALA A 585 -4.81 -1.96 -7.14
CA ALA A 585 -3.83 -2.06 -8.22
C ALA A 585 -4.48 -2.11 -9.61
N GLU A 586 -5.71 -2.63 -9.71
CA GLU A 586 -6.41 -2.89 -10.96
C GLU A 586 -7.87 -2.41 -10.92
N CYS A 587 -8.41 -2.13 -12.09
CA CYS A 587 -9.83 -1.81 -12.27
C CYS A 587 -10.58 -3.04 -12.80
N LEU A 588 -11.80 -3.24 -12.32
CA LEU A 588 -12.64 -4.38 -12.67
C LEU A 588 -13.66 -3.96 -13.73
N LYS A 589 -13.84 -4.79 -14.76
CA LYS A 589 -14.81 -4.54 -15.82
C LYS A 589 -16.25 -4.79 -15.35
N CYS A 590 -17.18 -3.87 -15.65
CA CYS A 590 -18.59 -4.05 -15.31
C CYS A 590 -19.25 -5.18 -16.12
N PRO A 591 -20.23 -5.91 -15.53
CA PRO A 591 -21.05 -6.90 -16.24
C PRO A 591 -21.85 -6.29 -17.41
N GLU A 592 -22.29 -7.11 -18.37
CA GLU A 592 -22.85 -6.62 -19.65
C GLU A 592 -24.07 -5.68 -19.54
N ASP A 593 -24.95 -5.91 -18.56
CA ASP A 593 -26.14 -5.08 -18.30
C ASP A 593 -25.84 -3.76 -17.55
N PHE A 594 -24.58 -3.57 -17.12
CA PHE A 594 -24.14 -2.46 -16.29
C PHE A 594 -23.03 -1.64 -16.97
N TRP A 595 -22.85 -0.41 -16.49
CA TRP A 595 -21.87 0.56 -16.96
C TRP A 595 -21.20 1.23 -15.76
N SER A 596 -20.00 1.79 -15.94
CA SER A 596 -19.31 2.51 -14.87
C SER A 596 -20.07 3.80 -14.50
N SER A 597 -20.16 4.11 -13.21
CA SER A 597 -20.60 5.41 -12.70
C SER A 597 -19.70 6.54 -13.22
N PRO A 598 -20.14 7.82 -13.17
CA PRO A 598 -19.29 8.96 -13.52
C PRO A 598 -18.00 9.01 -12.70
N GLU A 599 -18.07 8.66 -11.42
CA GLU A 599 -16.95 8.56 -10.48
C GLU A 599 -16.13 7.27 -10.66
N ARG A 600 -16.61 6.31 -11.47
CA ARG A 600 -15.99 5.01 -11.76
C ARG A 600 -15.79 4.10 -10.55
N ASP A 601 -16.56 4.32 -9.49
CA ASP A 601 -16.54 3.54 -8.25
C ASP A 601 -17.57 2.38 -8.24
N LEU A 602 -18.63 2.48 -9.06
CA LEU A 602 -19.79 1.60 -9.03
C LEU A 602 -20.28 1.22 -10.42
N CYS A 603 -20.79 -0.01 -10.57
CA CYS A 603 -21.47 -0.44 -11.78
C CYS A 603 -22.97 -0.11 -11.71
N ILE A 604 -23.45 0.81 -12.55
CA ILE A 604 -24.85 1.24 -12.65
C ILE A 604 -25.55 0.59 -13.85
N PRO A 605 -26.87 0.29 -13.79
CA PRO A 605 -27.58 -0.31 -14.92
C PRO A 605 -27.57 0.57 -16.18
N LYS A 606 -27.32 -0.01 -17.36
CA LYS A 606 -27.35 0.73 -18.63
C LYS A 606 -28.73 1.31 -18.93
N GLY A 607 -28.75 2.49 -19.57
CA GLY A 607 -29.98 3.11 -20.05
C GLY A 607 -30.64 2.28 -21.16
N VAL A 608 -31.97 2.20 -21.16
CA VAL A 608 -32.74 1.45 -22.16
C VAL A 608 -33.39 2.39 -23.17
N GLU A 609 -33.23 2.13 -24.46
CA GLU A 609 -33.84 2.91 -25.55
C GLU A 609 -34.85 2.08 -26.35
N PHE A 610 -36.04 2.64 -26.59
CA PHE A 610 -37.11 2.10 -27.44
C PHE A 610 -38.05 3.24 -27.87
N LEU A 611 -38.90 3.01 -28.88
CA LEU A 611 -39.92 3.98 -29.32
C LEU A 611 -41.01 4.14 -28.25
N SER A 612 -40.87 5.13 -27.37
CA SER A 612 -41.76 5.32 -26.22
C SER A 612 -43.01 6.13 -26.57
N TYR A 613 -44.13 5.86 -25.90
CA TYR A 613 -45.32 6.72 -25.97
C TYR A 613 -45.09 8.12 -25.38
N GLN A 614 -44.02 8.29 -24.59
CA GLN A 614 -43.71 9.53 -23.89
C GLN A 614 -42.70 10.41 -24.63
N GLU A 615 -42.01 9.89 -25.65
CA GLU A 615 -41.07 10.70 -26.45
C GLU A 615 -41.79 11.43 -27.59
N SER A 616 -41.25 12.57 -28.02
CA SER A 616 -41.88 13.46 -29.01
C SER A 616 -42.27 12.75 -30.32
N LEU A 617 -41.38 11.88 -30.83
CA LEU A 617 -41.64 11.08 -32.02
C LEU A 617 -42.83 10.13 -31.82
N GLY A 618 -42.86 9.38 -30.71
CA GLY A 618 -43.96 8.47 -30.39
C GLY A 618 -45.31 9.19 -30.20
N ILE A 619 -45.31 10.35 -29.53
CA ILE A 619 -46.51 11.17 -29.33
C ILE A 619 -47.08 11.64 -30.68
N SER A 620 -46.23 12.13 -31.59
CA SER A 620 -46.67 12.60 -32.91
C SER A 620 -47.28 11.47 -33.77
N LEU A 621 -46.68 10.28 -33.75
CA LEU A 621 -47.18 9.13 -34.52
C LEU A 621 -48.49 8.58 -33.93
N MET A 622 -48.60 8.50 -32.61
CA MET A 622 -49.82 8.06 -31.92
C MET A 622 -51.00 8.99 -32.21
N THR A 623 -50.78 10.31 -32.12
CA THR A 623 -51.84 11.31 -32.36
C THR A 623 -52.33 11.27 -33.81
N ALA A 624 -51.41 11.16 -34.79
CA ALA A 624 -51.78 11.01 -36.20
C ALA A 624 -52.57 9.72 -36.48
N SER A 625 -52.20 8.62 -35.83
CA SER A 625 -52.91 7.34 -35.92
C SER A 625 -54.35 7.40 -35.37
N LEU A 626 -54.51 7.93 -34.15
CA LEU A 626 -55.82 8.08 -33.52
C LEU A 626 -56.71 9.06 -34.29
N LEU A 627 -56.14 10.16 -34.79
CA LEU A 627 -56.85 11.11 -35.64
C LEU A 627 -57.34 10.45 -36.93
N GLY A 628 -56.50 9.66 -37.60
CA GLY A 628 -56.87 8.90 -38.79
C GLY A 628 -58.00 7.91 -38.53
N ALA A 629 -57.92 7.14 -37.43
CA ALA A 629 -58.96 6.20 -37.02
C ALA A 629 -60.29 6.91 -36.69
N LEU A 630 -60.22 8.08 -36.03
CA LEU A 630 -61.38 8.92 -35.72
C LEU A 630 -62.05 9.45 -36.98
N ILE A 631 -61.28 10.04 -37.91
CA ILE A 631 -61.81 10.53 -39.19
C ILE A 631 -62.45 9.38 -39.97
N CYS A 632 -61.82 8.21 -40.01
CA CYS A 632 -62.37 7.03 -40.67
C CYS A 632 -63.69 6.55 -40.04
N ALA A 633 -63.81 6.60 -38.70
CA ALA A 633 -65.05 6.30 -37.99
C ALA A 633 -66.16 7.30 -38.27
N VAL A 634 -65.84 8.60 -38.34
CA VAL A 634 -66.79 9.66 -38.74
C VAL A 634 -67.29 9.43 -40.16
N VAL A 635 -66.39 9.14 -41.12
CA VAL A 635 -66.78 8.83 -42.51
C VAL A 635 -67.67 7.58 -42.57
N LEU A 636 -67.35 6.54 -41.79
CA LEU A 636 -68.19 5.34 -41.68
C LEU A 636 -69.59 5.67 -41.12
N GLY A 637 -69.67 6.54 -40.11
CA GLY A 637 -70.92 7.06 -39.55
C GLY A 637 -71.77 7.82 -40.58
N ILE A 638 -71.14 8.68 -41.39
CA ILE A 638 -71.81 9.40 -42.48
C ILE A 638 -72.36 8.42 -43.52
N PHE A 639 -71.56 7.44 -43.95
CA PHE A 639 -71.96 6.46 -44.97
C PHE A 639 -73.07 5.52 -44.47
N THR A 640 -73.10 5.18 -43.18
CA THR A 640 -74.18 4.38 -42.58
C THR A 640 -75.47 5.18 -42.46
N HIS A 641 -75.42 6.43 -42.02
CA HIS A 641 -76.59 7.30 -41.91
C HIS A 641 -77.22 7.59 -43.28
N TYR A 642 -76.41 7.89 -44.30
CA TYR A 642 -76.87 8.18 -45.66
C TYR A 642 -76.88 6.94 -46.58
N ARG A 643 -76.98 5.72 -46.04
CA ARG A 643 -76.90 4.45 -46.81
C ARG A 643 -77.96 4.31 -47.91
N ASN A 644 -79.10 5.00 -47.76
CA ASN A 644 -80.17 4.99 -48.75
C ASN A 644 -80.01 6.00 -49.90
N THR A 645 -79.01 6.88 -49.85
CA THR A 645 -78.75 7.87 -50.89
C THR A 645 -78.22 7.23 -52.17
N PRO A 646 -78.58 7.78 -53.35
CA PRO A 646 -78.21 7.19 -54.63
C PRO A 646 -76.69 7.25 -54.89
N VAL A 647 -75.95 8.20 -54.29
CA VAL A 647 -74.47 8.26 -54.35
C VAL A 647 -73.82 7.07 -53.63
N VAL A 648 -74.34 6.66 -52.46
CA VAL A 648 -73.80 5.51 -51.71
C VAL A 648 -74.25 4.18 -52.33
N LYS A 649 -75.48 4.08 -52.86
CA LYS A 649 -76.00 2.88 -53.54
C LYS A 649 -75.38 2.62 -54.91
N ALA A 650 -75.11 3.66 -55.70
CA ALA A 650 -74.40 3.54 -56.97
C ALA A 650 -72.96 3.04 -56.79
N ASN A 651 -72.41 3.22 -55.59
CA ASN A 651 -71.02 2.98 -55.26
C ASN A 651 -70.81 1.72 -54.41
N ASN A 652 -71.45 0.61 -54.80
CA ASN A 652 -71.37 -0.70 -54.14
C ASN A 652 -71.13 -0.60 -52.62
N SER A 653 -72.19 -0.28 -51.90
CA SER A 653 -72.14 0.14 -50.49
C SER A 653 -71.39 -0.86 -49.60
N GLU A 654 -71.52 -2.16 -49.85
CA GLU A 654 -70.85 -3.23 -49.09
C GLU A 654 -69.31 -3.19 -49.19
N LEU A 655 -68.75 -3.01 -50.39
CA LEU A 655 -67.28 -2.90 -50.58
C LEU A 655 -66.74 -1.60 -49.97
N SER A 656 -67.51 -0.52 -50.02
CA SER A 656 -67.12 0.76 -49.42
C SER A 656 -67.12 0.69 -47.89
N PHE A 657 -68.04 -0.06 -47.27
CA PHE A 657 -68.03 -0.33 -45.83
C PHE A 657 -66.85 -1.22 -45.41
N LEU A 658 -66.57 -2.29 -46.15
CA LEU A 658 -65.41 -3.16 -45.90
C LEU A 658 -64.09 -2.38 -46.04
N LEU A 659 -63.99 -1.49 -47.03
CA LEU A 659 -62.83 -0.63 -47.23
C LEU A 659 -62.62 0.34 -46.05
N LEU A 660 -63.67 1.02 -45.58
CA LEU A 660 -63.59 1.92 -44.40
C LEU A 660 -63.26 1.15 -43.12
N LEU A 661 -63.80 -0.05 -42.94
CA LEU A 661 -63.45 -0.92 -41.81
C LEU A 661 -61.96 -1.31 -41.86
N SER A 662 -61.46 -1.71 -43.03
CA SER A 662 -60.05 -2.06 -43.22
C SER A 662 -59.12 -0.87 -42.98
N LEU A 663 -59.47 0.34 -43.45
CA LEU A 663 -58.69 1.55 -43.21
C LEU A 663 -58.63 1.93 -41.73
N LYS A 664 -59.73 1.76 -40.99
CA LYS A 664 -59.74 1.95 -39.53
C LYS A 664 -58.77 0.97 -38.86
N LEU A 665 -58.73 -0.29 -39.29
CA LEU A 665 -57.77 -1.29 -38.80
C LEU A 665 -56.32 -0.95 -39.19
N CYS A 666 -56.08 -0.43 -40.39
CA CYS A 666 -54.76 0.05 -40.83
C CYS A 666 -54.24 1.22 -39.98
N PHE A 667 -55.11 2.16 -39.58
CA PHE A 667 -54.70 3.20 -38.63
C PHE A 667 -54.38 2.59 -37.27
N LEU A 668 -55.27 1.76 -36.72
CA LEU A 668 -55.07 1.18 -35.38
C LEU A 668 -53.86 0.24 -35.28
N CYS A 669 -53.47 -0.47 -36.34
CA CYS A 669 -52.34 -1.41 -36.30
C CYS A 669 -50.99 -0.71 -36.09
N SER A 670 -50.86 0.56 -36.47
CA SER A 670 -49.64 1.36 -36.20
C SER A 670 -49.33 1.50 -34.71
N LEU A 671 -50.34 1.43 -33.83
CA LEU A 671 -50.14 1.54 -32.39
C LEU A 671 -49.38 0.33 -31.80
N LEU A 672 -49.38 -0.82 -32.48
CA LEU A 672 -48.65 -2.03 -32.06
C LEU A 672 -47.13 -1.90 -32.21
N PHE A 673 -46.66 -0.90 -32.96
CA PHE A 673 -45.24 -0.61 -33.16
C PHE A 673 -44.66 0.35 -32.09
N ILE A 674 -45.52 1.01 -31.30
CA ILE A 674 -45.11 1.96 -30.25
C ILE A 674 -45.13 1.26 -28.89
N GLY A 675 -44.12 1.48 -28.07
CA GLY A 675 -44.00 0.94 -26.72
C GLY A 675 -42.91 -0.12 -26.57
N ARG A 676 -42.75 -0.63 -25.35
CA ARG A 676 -41.67 -1.58 -25.03
C ARG A 676 -41.93 -2.92 -25.75
N PRO A 677 -40.98 -3.44 -26.54
CA PRO A 677 -41.18 -4.66 -27.31
C PRO A 677 -41.35 -5.86 -26.37
N ARG A 678 -42.53 -6.48 -26.44
CA ARG A 678 -42.87 -7.75 -25.79
C ARG A 678 -43.04 -8.80 -26.86
N LEU A 679 -42.95 -10.08 -26.47
CA LEU A 679 -43.11 -11.19 -27.40
C LEU A 679 -44.39 -11.08 -28.24
N TRP A 680 -45.52 -10.79 -27.59
CA TRP A 680 -46.82 -10.68 -28.26
C TRP A 680 -46.93 -9.42 -29.15
N THR A 681 -46.33 -8.28 -28.78
CA THR A 681 -46.36 -7.07 -29.62
C THR A 681 -45.51 -7.25 -30.88
N CYS A 682 -44.31 -7.86 -30.75
CA CYS A 682 -43.44 -8.16 -31.88
C CYS A 682 -44.12 -9.11 -32.89
N GLN A 683 -44.86 -10.10 -32.40
CA GLN A 683 -45.56 -11.07 -33.24
C GLN A 683 -46.78 -10.45 -33.96
N LEU A 684 -47.59 -9.66 -33.24
CA LEU A 684 -48.84 -9.13 -33.79
C LEU A 684 -48.64 -7.95 -34.75
N ARG A 685 -47.61 -7.11 -34.56
CA ARG A 685 -47.47 -5.85 -35.31
C ARG A 685 -47.43 -6.04 -36.83
N HIS A 686 -46.57 -6.93 -37.34
CA HIS A 686 -46.44 -7.16 -38.79
C HIS A 686 -47.59 -8.01 -39.35
N ALA A 687 -48.15 -8.93 -38.56
CA ALA A 687 -49.30 -9.73 -38.96
C ALA A 687 -50.57 -8.87 -39.11
N ALA A 688 -50.84 -8.01 -38.12
CA ALA A 688 -51.97 -7.08 -38.13
C ALA A 688 -51.82 -6.05 -39.26
N PHE A 689 -50.60 -5.53 -39.47
CA PHE A 689 -50.27 -4.69 -40.62
C PHE A 689 -50.60 -5.39 -41.94
N GLY A 690 -50.02 -6.57 -42.20
CA GLY A 690 -50.18 -7.27 -43.48
C GLY A 690 -51.62 -7.64 -43.79
N ILE A 691 -52.35 -8.21 -42.82
CA ILE A 691 -53.75 -8.62 -43.02
C ILE A 691 -54.66 -7.41 -43.28
N SER A 692 -54.49 -6.33 -42.53
CA SER A 692 -55.32 -5.12 -42.69
C SER A 692 -55.08 -4.45 -44.04
N PHE A 693 -53.82 -4.35 -44.48
CA PHE A 693 -53.45 -3.76 -45.76
C PHE A 693 -53.90 -4.58 -46.96
N VAL A 694 -53.76 -5.91 -46.94
CA VAL A 694 -54.27 -6.76 -48.01
C VAL A 694 -55.78 -6.69 -48.10
N LEU A 695 -56.50 -6.64 -46.98
CA LEU A 695 -57.94 -6.45 -46.99
C LEU A 695 -58.32 -5.14 -47.69
N CYS A 696 -57.60 -4.06 -47.40
CA CYS A 696 -57.78 -2.74 -48.02
C CYS A 696 -57.53 -2.77 -49.53
N VAL A 697 -56.36 -3.26 -49.95
CA VAL A 697 -55.96 -3.33 -51.38
C VAL A 697 -56.87 -4.28 -52.16
N SER A 698 -57.27 -5.41 -51.58
CA SER A 698 -58.20 -6.37 -52.19
C SER A 698 -59.58 -5.75 -52.42
N CYS A 699 -60.07 -4.93 -51.50
CA CYS A 699 -61.31 -4.17 -51.69
C CYS A 699 -61.21 -3.20 -52.88
N ILE A 700 -60.06 -2.52 -53.03
CA ILE A 700 -59.84 -1.58 -54.14
C ILE A 700 -59.69 -2.31 -55.47
N LEU A 701 -59.00 -3.45 -55.48
CA LEU A 701 -58.85 -4.31 -56.66
C LEU A 701 -60.21 -4.82 -57.15
N VAL A 702 -61.02 -5.39 -56.27
CA VAL A 702 -62.38 -5.87 -56.61
C VAL A 702 -63.26 -4.70 -57.05
N LYS A 703 -63.16 -3.54 -56.40
CA LYS A 703 -63.89 -2.33 -56.81
C LYS A 703 -63.50 -1.87 -58.23
N THR A 704 -62.22 -1.94 -58.57
CA THR A 704 -61.71 -1.62 -59.91
C THR A 704 -62.19 -2.63 -60.97
N LEU A 705 -62.22 -3.92 -60.62
CA LEU A 705 -62.78 -4.97 -61.47
C LEU A 705 -64.29 -4.78 -61.72
N VAL A 706 -65.06 -4.35 -60.70
CA VAL A 706 -66.47 -4.00 -60.86
C VAL A 706 -66.66 -2.86 -61.86
N VAL A 707 -65.85 -1.78 -61.75
CA VAL A 707 -65.88 -0.67 -62.71
C VAL A 707 -65.60 -1.16 -64.13
N LEU A 708 -64.52 -1.92 -64.34
CA LEU A 708 -64.18 -2.47 -65.66
C LEU A 708 -65.24 -3.43 -66.22
N ALA A 709 -65.87 -4.25 -65.37
CA ALA A 709 -66.91 -5.18 -65.77
C ALA A 709 -68.17 -4.45 -66.26
N VAL A 710 -68.64 -3.42 -65.54
CA VAL A 710 -69.79 -2.59 -65.94
C VAL A 710 -69.53 -1.91 -67.28
N PHE A 711 -68.33 -1.36 -67.51
CA PHE A 711 -68.00 -0.74 -68.78
C PHE A 711 -67.89 -1.71 -69.96
N ARG A 712 -67.36 -2.93 -69.77
CA ARG A 712 -67.33 -3.95 -70.83
C ARG A 712 -68.74 -4.41 -71.24
N THR A 713 -69.74 -4.28 -70.36
CA THR A 713 -71.15 -4.58 -70.68
C THR A 713 -71.86 -3.48 -71.47
N SER A 714 -71.33 -2.25 -71.48
CA SER A 714 -71.87 -1.13 -72.26
C SER A 714 -71.50 -1.18 -73.75
N LYS A 715 -70.66 -2.14 -74.20
CA LYS A 715 -70.37 -2.40 -75.62
C LYS A 715 -71.33 -3.47 -76.20
N PRO A 716 -71.83 -3.33 -77.44
CA PRO A 716 -72.79 -4.29 -78.01
C PRO A 716 -72.11 -5.64 -78.26
N GLY A 717 -72.56 -6.70 -77.56
CA GLY A 717 -72.09 -8.10 -77.73
C GLY A 717 -71.77 -8.87 -76.43
N GLY A 718 -71.65 -8.21 -75.28
CA GLY A 718 -71.20 -8.82 -74.01
C GLY A 718 -72.31 -9.17 -73.01
N LYS A 719 -73.33 -9.97 -73.38
CA LYS A 719 -74.47 -10.29 -72.47
C LYS A 719 -74.24 -11.45 -71.48
N ALA A 720 -73.11 -12.16 -71.52
CA ALA A 720 -72.90 -13.38 -70.72
C ALA A 720 -72.21 -13.17 -69.35
N SER A 721 -71.43 -12.09 -69.14
CA SER A 721 -70.57 -11.96 -67.94
C SER A 721 -71.26 -11.40 -66.68
N LEU A 722 -72.40 -10.71 -66.81
CA LEU A 722 -73.03 -10.01 -65.68
C LEU A 722 -73.72 -10.94 -64.66
N LYS A 723 -74.12 -12.14 -65.06
CA LYS A 723 -74.74 -13.13 -64.14
C LYS A 723 -73.72 -13.81 -63.22
N TRP A 724 -72.44 -13.81 -63.56
CA TRP A 724 -71.40 -14.49 -62.77
C TRP A 724 -70.98 -13.62 -61.58
N PHE A 725 -70.75 -12.31 -61.80
CA PHE A 725 -70.10 -11.40 -60.84
C PHE A 725 -71.05 -10.67 -59.86
N GLY A 726 -71.83 -11.43 -59.09
CA GLY A 726 -72.74 -10.90 -58.05
C GLY A 726 -72.04 -10.47 -56.73
N ALA A 727 -72.77 -9.81 -55.83
CA ALA A 727 -72.24 -9.32 -54.54
C ALA A 727 -71.63 -10.43 -53.66
N GLY A 728 -72.17 -11.65 -53.72
CA GLY A 728 -71.60 -12.82 -53.04
C GLY A 728 -70.21 -13.21 -53.58
N GLN A 729 -70.02 -13.16 -54.91
CA GLN A 729 -68.72 -13.46 -55.53
C GLN A 729 -67.68 -12.37 -55.24
N GLN A 730 -68.09 -11.10 -55.15
CA GLN A 730 -67.21 -9.99 -54.77
C GLN A 730 -66.69 -10.15 -53.33
N ARG A 731 -67.57 -10.48 -52.38
CA ARG A 731 -67.18 -10.78 -50.98
C ARG A 731 -66.26 -12.00 -50.92
N GLY A 732 -66.61 -13.07 -51.63
CA GLY A 732 -65.79 -14.28 -51.72
C GLY A 732 -64.38 -13.97 -52.24
N THR A 733 -64.26 -13.16 -53.30
CA THR A 733 -62.97 -12.79 -53.88
C THR A 733 -62.10 -11.99 -52.90
N VAL A 734 -62.66 -10.99 -52.21
CA VAL A 734 -61.91 -10.22 -51.19
C VAL A 734 -61.44 -11.12 -50.04
N LEU A 735 -62.30 -12.01 -49.55
CA LEU A 735 -61.96 -12.94 -48.47
C LEU A 735 -60.88 -13.94 -48.89
N VAL A 736 -60.96 -14.48 -50.11
CA VAL A 736 -59.95 -15.42 -50.63
C VAL A 736 -58.58 -14.73 -50.74
N LEU A 737 -58.50 -13.55 -51.35
CA LEU A 737 -57.24 -12.80 -51.44
C LEU A 737 -56.66 -12.46 -50.05
N THR A 738 -57.51 -12.09 -49.09
CA THR A 738 -57.07 -11.81 -47.71
C THR A 738 -56.64 -13.09 -46.97
N SER A 739 -57.29 -14.23 -47.24
CA SER A 739 -56.94 -15.52 -46.61
C SER A 739 -55.55 -16.03 -47.02
N PHE A 740 -55.12 -15.75 -48.25
CA PHE A 740 -53.74 -16.03 -48.68
C PHE A 740 -52.72 -15.27 -47.84
N GLN A 741 -52.96 -13.98 -47.56
CA GLN A 741 -52.10 -13.21 -46.69
C GLN A 741 -52.10 -13.73 -45.24
N ALA A 742 -53.26 -14.12 -44.72
CA ALA A 742 -53.35 -14.72 -43.38
C ALA A 742 -52.56 -16.04 -43.30
N ALA A 743 -52.57 -16.86 -44.35
CA ALA A 743 -51.76 -18.08 -44.43
C ALA A 743 -50.26 -17.78 -44.46
N ILE A 744 -49.82 -16.78 -45.25
CA ILE A 744 -48.42 -16.32 -45.26
C ILE A 744 -47.98 -15.86 -43.87
N CYS A 745 -48.78 -15.02 -43.20
CA CYS A 745 -48.50 -14.56 -41.84
C CYS A 745 -48.43 -15.72 -40.84
N THR A 746 -49.35 -16.68 -40.93
CA THR A 746 -49.40 -17.84 -40.01
C THR A 746 -48.19 -18.74 -40.21
N ALA A 747 -47.82 -19.04 -41.46
CA ALA A 747 -46.64 -19.83 -41.77
C ALA A 747 -45.36 -19.15 -41.25
N TRP A 748 -45.22 -17.84 -41.45
CA TRP A 748 -44.08 -17.08 -40.95
C TRP A 748 -43.99 -17.06 -39.42
N LEU A 749 -45.11 -16.82 -38.73
CA LEU A 749 -45.15 -16.83 -37.26
C LEU A 749 -44.84 -18.22 -36.66
N VAL A 750 -45.25 -19.31 -37.32
CA VAL A 750 -44.96 -20.67 -36.85
C VAL A 750 -43.50 -21.06 -37.14
N SER A 751 -42.96 -20.69 -38.30
CA SER A 751 -41.60 -21.07 -38.68
C SER A 751 -40.52 -20.26 -37.96
N ALA A 752 -40.69 -18.93 -37.89
CA ALA A 752 -39.66 -18.01 -37.43
C ALA A 752 -40.32 -16.69 -36.98
N SER A 753 -40.98 -16.72 -35.81
CA SER A 753 -41.69 -15.56 -35.28
C SER A 753 -40.75 -14.41 -34.92
N PRO A 754 -41.16 -13.14 -35.08
CA PRO A 754 -40.40 -12.00 -34.59
C PRO A 754 -40.25 -12.02 -33.06
N THR A 755 -39.03 -11.78 -32.56
CA THR A 755 -38.70 -11.85 -31.13
C THR A 755 -38.05 -10.56 -30.63
N PRO A 756 -38.31 -10.17 -29.36
CA PRO A 756 -37.62 -9.03 -28.76
C PRO A 756 -36.14 -9.34 -28.58
N HIS A 757 -35.27 -8.41 -28.96
CA HIS A 757 -33.83 -8.51 -28.88
C HIS A 757 -33.25 -7.29 -28.18
N LYS A 758 -32.23 -7.51 -27.35
CA LYS A 758 -31.44 -6.47 -26.69
C LYS A 758 -30.18 -6.25 -27.53
N ASN A 759 -30.13 -5.16 -28.27
CA ASN A 759 -28.98 -4.82 -29.09
C ASN A 759 -28.05 -3.85 -28.33
N MET A 760 -26.82 -4.29 -28.11
CA MET A 760 -25.76 -3.53 -27.43
C MET A 760 -24.62 -3.14 -28.38
N ARG A 761 -24.76 -3.38 -29.69
CA ARG A 761 -23.69 -3.11 -30.68
C ARG A 761 -23.68 -1.68 -31.19
N TYR A 762 -24.82 -0.99 -31.14
CA TYR A 762 -24.92 0.40 -31.60
C TYR A 762 -24.22 1.37 -30.65
N HIS A 763 -24.36 1.14 -29.34
CA HIS A 763 -23.82 1.97 -28.28
C HIS A 763 -23.40 1.09 -27.09
N ASN A 764 -22.21 1.31 -26.53
CA ASN A 764 -21.70 0.50 -25.41
C ASN A 764 -22.34 0.89 -24.06
N ASP A 765 -22.81 2.13 -23.93
CA ASP A 765 -23.42 2.75 -22.75
C ASP A 765 -24.94 2.53 -22.64
N LYS A 766 -25.59 2.01 -23.70
CA LYS A 766 -27.05 1.87 -23.78
C LYS A 766 -27.49 0.52 -24.35
N ILE A 767 -28.68 0.09 -23.96
CA ILE A 767 -29.34 -1.11 -24.47
C ILE A 767 -30.50 -0.68 -25.37
N VAL A 768 -30.41 -0.96 -26.67
CA VAL A 768 -31.47 -0.69 -27.63
C VAL A 768 -32.39 -1.92 -27.71
N TYR A 769 -33.66 -1.75 -27.35
CA TYR A 769 -34.66 -2.80 -27.48
C TYR A 769 -35.34 -2.73 -28.85
N GLU A 770 -35.22 -3.80 -29.61
CA GLU A 770 -35.82 -3.93 -30.94
C GLU A 770 -36.55 -5.28 -31.09
N CYS A 771 -37.48 -5.38 -32.03
CA CYS A 771 -38.08 -6.65 -32.42
C CYS A 771 -37.40 -7.12 -33.70
N VAL A 772 -36.57 -8.16 -33.60
CA VAL A 772 -35.91 -8.73 -34.78
C VAL A 772 -36.94 -9.57 -35.54
N VAL A 773 -36.94 -9.42 -36.85
CA VAL A 773 -37.92 -9.99 -37.79
C VAL A 773 -37.85 -11.53 -37.86
N GLY A 774 -36.77 -12.14 -37.39
CA GLY A 774 -36.56 -13.60 -37.35
C GLY A 774 -36.23 -14.19 -38.73
N SER A 775 -37.12 -14.02 -39.72
CA SER A 775 -36.92 -14.45 -41.10
C SER A 775 -37.12 -13.31 -42.10
N VAL A 776 -36.03 -12.90 -42.74
CA VAL A 776 -36.05 -11.89 -43.82
C VAL A 776 -36.89 -12.38 -45.00
N ALA A 777 -36.87 -13.68 -45.30
CA ALA A 777 -37.68 -14.27 -46.36
C ALA A 777 -39.18 -14.18 -46.04
N GLY A 778 -39.59 -14.41 -44.78
CA GLY A 778 -40.98 -14.31 -44.35
C GLY A 778 -41.52 -12.88 -44.44
N PHE A 779 -40.75 -11.90 -43.96
CA PHE A 779 -41.10 -10.48 -44.09
C PHE A 779 -41.13 -10.01 -45.55
N GLY A 780 -40.17 -10.46 -46.36
CA GLY A 780 -40.15 -10.20 -47.80
C GLY A 780 -41.35 -10.79 -48.53
N ALA A 781 -41.80 -12.00 -48.16
CA ALA A 781 -42.99 -12.63 -48.74
C ALA A 781 -44.28 -11.85 -48.40
N LEU A 782 -44.42 -11.36 -47.17
CA LEU A 782 -45.53 -10.52 -46.74
C LEU A 782 -45.61 -9.21 -47.54
N LEU A 783 -44.50 -8.47 -47.62
CA LEU A 783 -44.45 -7.21 -48.38
C LEU A 783 -44.58 -7.45 -49.89
N GLY A 784 -44.00 -8.54 -50.40
CA GLY A 784 -44.08 -8.93 -51.81
C GLY A 784 -45.51 -9.20 -52.26
N TYR A 785 -46.32 -9.89 -51.45
CA TYR A 785 -47.72 -10.15 -51.78
C TYR A 785 -48.57 -8.86 -51.78
N ILE A 786 -48.37 -7.98 -50.80
CA ILE A 786 -49.01 -6.65 -50.76
C ILE A 786 -48.64 -5.84 -52.01
N GLY A 787 -47.35 -5.83 -52.37
CA GLY A 787 -46.83 -5.15 -53.55
C GLY A 787 -47.41 -5.71 -54.86
N LEU A 788 -47.53 -7.03 -54.98
CA LEU A 788 -48.14 -7.69 -56.14
C LEU A 788 -49.60 -7.28 -56.32
N LEU A 789 -50.41 -7.33 -55.25
CA LEU A 789 -51.81 -6.91 -55.29
C LEU A 789 -51.95 -5.42 -55.60
N ALA A 790 -51.09 -4.58 -55.01
CA ALA A 790 -51.09 -3.13 -55.27
C ALA A 790 -50.73 -2.82 -56.72
N PHE A 791 -49.74 -3.50 -57.29
CA PHE A 791 -49.37 -3.37 -58.70
C PHE A 791 -50.51 -3.79 -59.64
N LEU A 792 -51.13 -4.94 -59.39
CA LEU A 792 -52.29 -5.40 -60.17
C LEU A 792 -53.46 -4.41 -60.07
N SER A 793 -53.73 -3.89 -58.88
CA SER A 793 -54.75 -2.88 -58.62
C SER A 793 -54.45 -1.58 -59.37
N PHE A 794 -53.21 -1.08 -59.30
CA PHE A 794 -52.76 0.12 -60.02
C PHE A 794 -52.85 -0.06 -61.54
N PHE A 795 -52.40 -1.19 -62.07
CA PHE A 795 -52.46 -1.49 -63.50
C PHE A 795 -53.89 -1.50 -64.03
N LEU A 796 -54.81 -2.18 -63.34
CA LEU A 796 -56.22 -2.21 -63.71
C LEU A 796 -56.88 -0.84 -63.56
N ALA A 797 -56.54 -0.09 -62.51
CA ALA A 797 -57.06 1.26 -62.31
C ALA A 797 -56.59 2.19 -63.44
N PHE A 798 -55.32 2.09 -63.83
CA PHE A 798 -54.74 2.89 -64.91
C PHE A 798 -55.43 2.63 -66.26
N LEU A 799 -55.79 1.39 -66.56
CA LEU A 799 -56.60 1.04 -67.74
C LEU A 799 -58.01 1.64 -67.67
N ALA A 800 -58.58 1.78 -66.47
CA ALA A 800 -59.90 2.35 -66.26
C ALA A 800 -59.95 3.89 -66.33
N ARG A 801 -58.81 4.59 -66.35
CA ARG A 801 -58.74 6.06 -66.18
C ARG A 801 -59.41 6.89 -67.28
N ASN A 802 -59.49 6.34 -68.49
CA ASN A 802 -60.04 7.03 -69.67
C ASN A 802 -61.51 6.69 -69.93
N LEU A 803 -62.19 5.97 -69.03
CA LEU A 803 -63.60 5.62 -69.17
C LEU A 803 -64.48 6.84 -68.87
N PRO A 804 -65.38 7.26 -69.79
CA PRO A 804 -66.32 8.35 -69.52
C PRO A 804 -67.42 7.83 -68.59
N ASP A 805 -67.33 8.16 -67.31
CA ASP A 805 -68.45 8.03 -66.36
C ASP A 805 -68.83 9.41 -65.83
N ASN A 806 -70.10 9.61 -65.50
CA ASN A 806 -70.60 10.88 -64.93
C ASN A 806 -70.01 11.18 -63.55
N PHE A 807 -69.24 10.25 -62.98
CA PHE A 807 -68.41 10.43 -61.78
C PHE A 807 -66.97 10.00 -62.11
N ASN A 808 -66.00 10.91 -61.92
CA ASN A 808 -64.54 10.69 -62.09
C ASN A 808 -63.93 9.64 -61.11
N GLU A 809 -64.68 8.61 -60.73
CA GLU A 809 -64.34 7.63 -59.71
C GLU A 809 -63.11 6.79 -60.07
N ALA A 810 -62.98 6.36 -61.33
CA ALA A 810 -61.79 5.64 -61.79
C ALA A 810 -60.50 6.49 -61.63
N LYS A 811 -60.59 7.81 -61.83
CA LYS A 811 -59.48 8.75 -61.66
C LYS A 811 -59.04 8.86 -60.19
N PHE A 812 -59.99 8.90 -59.26
CA PHE A 812 -59.68 8.92 -57.82
C PHE A 812 -59.07 7.60 -57.34
N ILE A 813 -59.51 6.46 -57.88
CA ILE A 813 -58.90 5.15 -57.61
C ILE A 813 -57.46 5.10 -58.12
N THR A 814 -57.18 5.60 -59.33
CA THR A 814 -55.81 5.67 -59.84
C THR A 814 -54.90 6.56 -59.01
N PHE A 815 -55.41 7.72 -58.56
CA PHE A 815 -54.64 8.65 -57.75
C PHE A 815 -54.29 8.06 -56.37
N SER A 816 -55.26 7.41 -55.73
CA SER A 816 -55.09 6.68 -54.48
C SER A 816 -54.03 5.57 -54.58
N MET A 817 -54.10 4.74 -55.63
CA MET A 817 -53.14 3.66 -55.85
C MET A 817 -51.74 4.17 -56.21
N LEU A 818 -51.62 5.32 -56.89
CA LEU A 818 -50.33 5.96 -57.19
C LEU A 818 -49.64 6.41 -55.91
N ILE A 819 -50.36 7.10 -55.01
CA ILE A 819 -49.83 7.52 -53.70
C ILE A 819 -49.36 6.30 -52.90
N PHE A 820 -50.17 5.24 -52.87
CA PHE A 820 -49.82 3.99 -52.19
C PHE A 820 -48.49 3.41 -52.70
N CYS A 821 -48.34 3.24 -54.02
CA CYS A 821 -47.11 2.71 -54.60
C CYS A 821 -45.88 3.58 -54.32
N ALA A 822 -46.01 4.91 -54.40
CA ALA A 822 -44.90 5.83 -54.16
C ALA A 822 -44.37 5.77 -52.71
N VAL A 823 -45.26 5.65 -51.73
CA VAL A 823 -44.90 5.52 -50.31
C VAL A 823 -44.15 4.21 -50.04
N TRP A 824 -44.66 3.09 -50.55
CA TRP A 824 -44.05 1.77 -50.32
C TRP A 824 -42.74 1.54 -51.06
N ILE A 825 -42.53 2.16 -52.24
CA ILE A 825 -41.23 2.15 -52.91
C ILE A 825 -40.19 2.92 -52.08
N SER A 826 -40.59 4.05 -51.47
CA SER A 826 -39.71 4.87 -50.63
C SER A 826 -39.41 4.23 -49.26
N PHE A 827 -40.29 3.37 -48.76
CA PHE A 827 -40.12 2.70 -47.47
C PHE A 827 -38.92 1.76 -47.42
N VAL A 828 -38.70 0.93 -48.45
CA VAL A 828 -37.67 -0.12 -48.44
C VAL A 828 -36.26 0.43 -48.16
N PRO A 829 -35.75 1.46 -48.88
CA PRO A 829 -34.42 2.01 -48.59
C PRO A 829 -34.36 2.77 -47.24
N ALA A 830 -35.46 3.37 -46.79
CA ALA A 830 -35.51 4.07 -45.51
C ALA A 830 -35.50 3.11 -44.30
N TYR A 831 -36.13 1.95 -44.43
CA TYR A 831 -36.16 0.92 -43.40
C TYR A 831 -34.79 0.29 -43.16
N ILE A 832 -34.05 -0.01 -44.24
CA ILE A 832 -32.73 -0.67 -44.15
C ILE A 832 -31.66 0.27 -43.57
N SER A 833 -31.76 1.58 -43.79
CA SER A 833 -30.77 2.56 -43.34
C SER A 833 -30.98 3.06 -41.90
N SER A 834 -32.14 2.79 -41.30
CA SER A 834 -32.51 3.31 -39.97
C SER A 834 -32.25 2.28 -38.87
N PRO A 835 -31.45 2.60 -37.81
CA PRO A 835 -31.21 1.68 -36.70
C PRO A 835 -32.30 1.75 -35.61
N GLY A 836 -32.57 0.61 -34.98
CA GLY A 836 -33.40 0.50 -33.77
C GLY A 836 -34.78 1.16 -33.87
N LYS A 837 -35.08 2.07 -32.94
CA LYS A 837 -36.40 2.73 -32.82
C LYS A 837 -36.82 3.55 -34.06
N TYR A 838 -35.85 3.99 -34.87
CA TYR A 838 -36.14 4.76 -36.08
C TYR A 838 -36.70 3.88 -37.22
N ALA A 839 -36.31 2.59 -37.28
CA ALA A 839 -36.88 1.66 -38.26
C ALA A 839 -38.38 1.44 -38.07
N ASP A 840 -38.81 1.26 -36.80
CA ASP A 840 -40.22 1.13 -36.44
C ASP A 840 -41.00 2.43 -36.77
N ALA A 841 -40.40 3.60 -36.53
CA ALA A 841 -41.01 4.89 -36.85
C ALA A 841 -41.23 5.09 -38.37
N VAL A 842 -40.27 4.68 -39.19
CA VAL A 842 -40.38 4.75 -40.66
C VAL A 842 -41.50 3.84 -41.19
N GLU A 843 -41.69 2.65 -40.61
CA GLU A 843 -42.79 1.75 -40.97
C GLU A 843 -44.16 2.36 -40.62
N ILE A 844 -44.30 2.93 -39.42
CA ILE A 844 -45.53 3.64 -39.01
C ILE A 844 -45.83 4.79 -39.98
N PHE A 845 -44.82 5.60 -40.34
CA PHE A 845 -45.01 6.71 -41.26
C PHE A 845 -45.54 6.25 -42.62
N ALA A 846 -45.00 5.17 -43.17
CA ALA A 846 -45.48 4.58 -44.43
C ALA A 846 -46.94 4.08 -44.33
N ILE A 847 -47.29 3.44 -43.21
CA ILE A 847 -48.65 2.97 -42.92
C ILE A 847 -49.64 4.14 -42.87
N LEU A 848 -49.31 5.20 -42.14
CA LEU A 848 -50.19 6.36 -41.98
C LEU A 848 -50.34 7.13 -43.29
N ALA A 849 -49.24 7.44 -43.99
CA ALA A 849 -49.27 8.19 -45.23
C ALA A 849 -50.10 7.49 -46.33
N SER A 850 -49.93 6.18 -46.47
CA SER A 850 -50.71 5.38 -47.43
C SER A 850 -52.19 5.31 -47.05
N SER A 851 -52.52 5.12 -45.77
CA SER A 851 -53.92 5.06 -45.29
C SER A 851 -54.65 6.39 -45.43
N PHE A 852 -54.00 7.51 -45.09
CA PHE A 852 -54.55 8.86 -45.32
C PHE A 852 -54.73 9.15 -46.81
N GLY A 853 -53.75 8.77 -47.65
CA GLY A 853 -53.84 8.90 -49.09
C GLY A 853 -55.08 8.20 -49.68
N ILE A 854 -55.35 6.96 -49.24
CA ILE A 854 -56.52 6.20 -49.68
C ILE A 854 -57.83 6.85 -49.18
N LEU A 855 -57.89 7.24 -47.90
CA LEU A 855 -59.08 7.83 -47.28
C LEU A 855 -59.48 9.13 -47.99
N VAL A 856 -58.53 10.06 -48.17
CA VAL A 856 -58.78 11.37 -48.77
C VAL A 856 -59.14 11.23 -50.25
N ALA A 857 -58.42 10.42 -51.02
CA ALA A 857 -58.66 10.28 -52.45
C ALA A 857 -60.01 9.62 -52.78
N LEU A 858 -60.41 8.58 -52.05
CA LEU A 858 -61.61 7.80 -52.37
C LEU A 858 -62.90 8.31 -51.72
N PHE A 859 -62.81 8.82 -50.48
CA PHE A 859 -63.98 9.21 -49.70
C PHE A 859 -64.12 10.73 -49.56
N GLY A 860 -63.04 11.50 -49.64
CA GLY A 860 -63.08 12.97 -49.58
C GLY A 860 -64.08 13.60 -50.56
N PRO A 861 -63.99 13.32 -51.88
CA PRO A 861 -64.93 13.84 -52.86
C PRO A 861 -66.39 13.41 -52.63
N LYS A 862 -66.59 12.22 -52.06
CA LYS A 862 -67.94 11.65 -51.80
C LYS A 862 -68.58 12.29 -50.58
N CYS A 863 -67.84 12.47 -49.50
CA CYS A 863 -68.29 13.22 -48.33
C CYS A 863 -68.60 14.68 -48.67
N TYR A 864 -67.78 15.32 -49.53
CA TYR A 864 -68.04 16.67 -50.03
C TYR A 864 -69.40 16.78 -50.75
N ILE A 865 -69.73 15.81 -51.63
CA ILE A 865 -71.01 15.81 -52.34
C ILE A 865 -72.19 15.53 -51.40
N ILE A 866 -72.04 14.59 -50.45
CA ILE A 866 -73.12 14.23 -49.51
C ILE A 866 -73.45 15.37 -48.54
N LEU A 867 -72.44 16.11 -48.05
CA LEU A 867 -72.63 17.13 -47.00
C LEU A 867 -72.79 18.56 -47.54
N LEU A 868 -72.05 18.94 -48.60
CA LEU A 868 -71.94 20.34 -49.05
C LEU A 868 -72.64 20.61 -50.40
N ARG A 869 -73.02 19.56 -51.15
CA ARG A 869 -73.67 19.67 -52.47
C ARG A 869 -74.85 18.68 -52.63
N PRO A 870 -75.86 18.71 -51.75
CA PRO A 870 -76.98 17.76 -51.76
C PRO A 870 -77.80 17.77 -53.07
N GLU A 871 -77.76 18.85 -53.85
CA GLU A 871 -78.41 18.97 -55.17
C GLU A 871 -77.90 17.94 -56.20
N ARG A 872 -76.65 17.48 -56.05
CA ARG A 872 -76.03 16.43 -56.89
C ARG A 872 -76.30 15.01 -56.38
N ASN A 873 -76.96 14.86 -55.23
CA ASN A 873 -77.28 13.58 -54.59
C ASN A 873 -78.68 13.05 -54.99
N THR A 874 -79.07 13.20 -56.26
CA THR A 874 -80.36 12.72 -56.79
C THR A 874 -80.18 11.76 -57.98
N LYS A 875 -81.10 10.81 -58.14
CA LYS A 875 -81.06 9.81 -59.25
C LYS A 875 -81.06 10.48 -60.64
N LYS A 876 -81.67 11.67 -60.74
CA LYS A 876 -81.70 12.50 -61.97
C LYS A 876 -80.33 13.12 -62.31
N ALA A 877 -79.59 13.61 -61.32
CA ALA A 877 -78.25 14.16 -61.52
C ALA A 877 -77.21 13.06 -61.86
N LEU A 878 -77.39 11.83 -61.35
CA LEU A 878 -76.53 10.67 -61.62
C LEU A 878 -76.69 10.09 -63.04
N MET A 879 -77.90 10.09 -63.60
CA MET A 879 -78.19 9.48 -64.91
C MET A 879 -78.08 10.43 -66.11
N GLY A 880 -77.67 11.70 -65.92
CA GLY A 880 -77.36 12.62 -67.01
C GLY A 880 -78.51 12.92 -67.99
N ARG A 881 -79.78 12.76 -67.60
CA ARG A 881 -80.92 13.21 -68.43
C ARG A 881 -81.28 14.64 -68.10
N ALA A 882 -80.68 15.59 -68.82
CA ALA A 882 -81.31 16.89 -69.03
C ALA A 882 -82.56 16.66 -69.88
N SER A 883 -83.74 16.95 -69.34
CA SER A 883 -84.95 17.07 -70.16
C SER A 883 -84.81 18.35 -70.97
N THR A 884 -84.65 18.24 -72.28
CA THR A 884 -85.08 19.30 -73.20
C THR A 884 -86.54 19.57 -72.90
N LYS A 885 -86.89 20.80 -72.54
CA LYS A 885 -88.24 21.33 -72.70
C LYS A 885 -88.10 22.58 -73.57
N THR A 886 -88.84 22.53 -74.67
CA THR A 886 -89.24 23.64 -75.56
C THR A 886 -89.60 24.90 -74.81
#